data_AF-A0A516NWK0-F1
#
_entry.id   AF-A0A516NWK0-F1
#
_cell.length_a   1.000
_cell.length_b   1.000
_cell.length_c   1.000
_cell.angle_alpha   90.00
_cell.angle_beta   90.00
_cell.angle_gamma   90.00
#
_symmetry.space_group_name_H-M   'P 1'
#
loop_
_entity.id
_entity.type
_entity.pdbx_description
1 polymer ?
#
loop_
_entity_poly.entity_id
_entity_poly.type
_entity_poly.pdbx_seq_one_letter_code
_entity_poly.pdbx_strand_id
1 'polypeptide(L)'
;MHVTGTALYTDDLVYRTKDVLHAYPVQVMKAHGRITALRTEPALAVPGVVRVLTIADVPGVNDAGMKHDEPLFPDEVMFHGHAVAWVLGETLEAARAGAAAVEVELDELPAIVTLREAIEAESFHGARPTMIRGDIEAGFAASAHVFTGEFEFKGQEHFYLETHCALAQVDEAGQVFIQSSTQHPSETQEIVAHVLGLHSHEVTVQCLRMGGGFGGKEMQPHGFAAVAALGAKLTGRPVRLRLNRTQDLTMSGKRHGFHASWRIGFDADGHIQALDATLTADGGWSLDLSEPVLARALCHIDNTYWIPHAQVAGRIAKSNTVSNTAFRGFGGPQGMLVMEDILGRCAPLLGLDPADLRERNFYRPGQTTPYGQPVGQTDRIGRIWHEVRDTADWTRRQHEIAEFNAAHPNTKRALALTNIKFGISFNLTAFNQGGSLVLIYKDGSVLVNHGGTEMGQGLHTKMMQVAATTLGIPLHKVRLAPTRTDKVPNTSATAASAGADLNGGAIKNACEQLRSRLEQVAGSQLGVNASDVRIVDGVARALGSDAELDWDTLVRTAYMQRVQLSASGFYRTEGLHWDAKTFHGSPFKYFAYGAAATEVEVDGFTGAYRIRRVDIVHDVGDSLSPLIDIGQVEGGFVQGAGWLTLEDLRWDTGDGPGRGRLLTQAASTYKLPSFSEMPEEFNVRLLRDATEEGAVYGSKAVGEPPLMLAFSVREALRQAAAAFGPGGVSVDLASPATPEAVYWAVQAARAGTGQAAARAVGRVEGGPSADGLAVAGPNGRGGSRGEPKSVGDGQAGNGNGGRSRHGDGSPVDGRPGTDRAAAGNGRSGANGNPADADGNPANADGNPADVNGNPADADADALSGA
;
A
#
# COMPACT_ATOMS: atom_id res chain seq x y z
N MET A 1 -21.64 -15.52 -6.76
CA MET A 1 -20.72 -15.29 -7.90
C MET A 1 -19.36 -15.94 -7.67
N HIS A 2 -18.58 -15.58 -6.64
CA HIS A 2 -17.29 -16.24 -6.38
C HIS A 2 -17.43 -17.75 -6.16
N VAL A 3 -18.33 -18.17 -5.26
CA VAL A 3 -18.60 -19.60 -4.93
C VAL A 3 -18.99 -20.44 -6.15
N THR A 4 -19.66 -19.83 -7.13
CA THR A 4 -20.21 -20.53 -8.31
C THR A 4 -19.32 -20.39 -9.55
N GLY A 5 -18.15 -19.75 -9.45
CA GLY A 5 -17.27 -19.50 -10.60
C GLY A 5 -17.83 -18.55 -11.67
N THR A 6 -18.84 -17.72 -11.32
CA THR A 6 -19.48 -16.80 -12.28
C THR A 6 -18.99 -15.35 -12.17
N ALA A 7 -18.15 -15.06 -11.18
CA ALA A 7 -17.42 -13.79 -11.12
C ALA A 7 -16.34 -13.77 -12.19
N LEU A 8 -16.32 -12.71 -13.01
CA LEU A 8 -15.33 -12.55 -14.07
C LEU A 8 -14.10 -11.78 -13.59
N TYR A 9 -12.93 -12.28 -13.92
CA TYR A 9 -11.65 -11.59 -13.83
C TYR A 9 -11.19 -11.15 -15.21
N THR A 10 -10.04 -10.49 -15.31
CA THR A 10 -9.63 -9.84 -16.57
C THR A 10 -9.44 -10.85 -17.71
N ASP A 11 -8.76 -11.97 -17.44
CA ASP A 11 -8.51 -13.01 -18.47
C ASP A 11 -9.77 -13.78 -18.87
N ASP A 12 -10.80 -13.83 -18.01
CA ASP A 12 -12.08 -14.48 -18.34
C ASP A 12 -12.83 -13.76 -19.47
N LEU A 13 -12.51 -12.47 -19.70
CA LEU A 13 -13.08 -11.68 -20.79
C LEU A 13 -12.54 -12.10 -22.16
N VAL A 14 -11.37 -12.75 -22.22
CA VAL A 14 -10.76 -13.19 -23.48
C VAL A 14 -11.69 -14.11 -24.25
N TYR A 15 -12.38 -15.02 -23.56
CA TYR A 15 -13.36 -15.94 -24.17
C TYR A 15 -14.64 -15.25 -24.68
N ARG A 16 -14.80 -13.95 -24.38
CA ARG A 16 -15.93 -13.12 -24.82
C ARG A 16 -15.50 -12.09 -25.87
N THR A 17 -14.23 -12.07 -26.24
CA THR A 17 -13.64 -11.14 -27.19
C THR A 17 -13.14 -11.90 -28.40
N LYS A 18 -13.49 -11.45 -29.61
CA LYS A 18 -13.07 -12.11 -30.84
C LYS A 18 -11.64 -11.75 -31.22
N ASP A 19 -10.95 -12.70 -31.85
CA ASP A 19 -9.65 -12.52 -32.53
C ASP A 19 -8.52 -11.94 -31.66
N VAL A 20 -8.56 -12.22 -30.35
CA VAL A 20 -7.58 -11.76 -29.36
C VAL A 20 -6.18 -12.30 -29.66
N LEU A 21 -5.19 -11.41 -29.68
CA LEU A 21 -3.77 -11.75 -29.74
C LEU A 21 -3.17 -11.91 -28.35
N HIS A 22 -2.13 -12.73 -28.26
CA HIS A 22 -1.44 -13.07 -27.02
C HIS A 22 -0.06 -12.41 -27.00
N ALA A 23 0.19 -11.51 -26.03
CA ALA A 23 1.51 -10.95 -25.78
C ALA A 23 2.35 -11.88 -24.90
N TYR A 24 3.60 -12.14 -25.28
CA TYR A 24 4.55 -12.95 -24.52
C TYR A 24 5.93 -12.27 -24.46
N PRO A 25 6.59 -12.21 -23.29
CA PRO A 25 7.84 -11.46 -23.13
C PRO A 25 9.04 -12.19 -23.73
N VAL A 26 9.96 -11.42 -24.31
CA VAL A 26 11.33 -11.83 -24.63
C VAL A 26 12.21 -11.50 -23.43
N GLN A 27 12.53 -12.50 -22.61
CA GLN A 27 13.27 -12.32 -21.35
C GLN A 27 14.75 -12.63 -21.51
N VAL A 28 15.62 -11.77 -20.97
CA VAL A 28 17.05 -12.04 -20.89
C VAL A 28 17.39 -12.63 -19.52
N MET A 29 17.95 -13.84 -19.51
CA MET A 29 18.26 -14.60 -18.28
C MET A 29 19.63 -14.26 -17.70
N LYS A 30 19.91 -12.95 -17.55
CA LYS A 30 21.14 -12.38 -16.98
C LYS A 30 20.79 -11.22 -16.07
N ALA A 31 21.54 -11.02 -14.98
CA ALA A 31 21.24 -9.98 -14.01
C ALA A 31 21.58 -8.56 -14.49
N HIS A 32 22.64 -8.40 -15.28
CA HIS A 32 23.10 -7.08 -15.71
C HIS A 32 23.84 -7.17 -17.05
N GLY A 33 23.52 -6.27 -17.99
CA GLY A 33 24.24 -6.20 -19.26
C GLY A 33 23.62 -5.22 -20.25
N ARG A 34 24.42 -4.75 -21.21
CA ARG A 34 23.98 -3.85 -22.28
C ARG A 34 23.60 -4.62 -23.53
N ILE A 35 22.43 -4.33 -24.09
CA ILE A 35 21.98 -4.98 -25.33
C ILE A 35 22.74 -4.35 -26.50
N THR A 36 23.42 -5.18 -27.29
CA THR A 36 24.21 -4.74 -28.45
C THR A 36 23.51 -5.02 -29.77
N ALA A 37 22.66 -6.05 -29.81
CA ALA A 37 21.77 -6.32 -30.94
C ALA A 37 20.49 -7.03 -30.47
N LEU A 38 19.37 -6.70 -31.12
CA LEU A 38 18.06 -7.35 -30.96
C LEU A 38 17.52 -7.70 -32.35
N ARG A 39 17.52 -8.99 -32.71
CA ARG A 39 17.06 -9.48 -34.03
C ARG A 39 15.71 -10.19 -33.89
N THR A 40 14.70 -9.65 -34.55
CA THR A 40 13.29 -10.06 -34.38
C THR A 40 12.77 -10.87 -35.57
N GLU A 41 13.49 -10.87 -36.69
CA GLU A 41 13.11 -11.55 -37.94
C GLU A 41 12.86 -13.06 -37.75
N PRO A 42 13.65 -13.81 -36.96
CA PRO A 42 13.38 -15.24 -36.78
C PRO A 42 12.03 -15.51 -36.09
N ALA A 43 11.57 -14.61 -35.21
CA ALA A 43 10.26 -14.73 -34.57
C ALA A 43 9.11 -14.58 -35.57
N LEU A 44 9.25 -13.71 -36.57
CA LEU A 44 8.24 -13.49 -37.61
C LEU A 44 8.10 -14.70 -38.56
N ALA A 45 9.10 -15.59 -38.61
CA ALA A 45 9.03 -16.84 -39.36
C ALA A 45 8.24 -17.94 -38.63
N VAL A 46 7.93 -17.77 -37.33
CA VAL A 46 7.16 -18.74 -36.55
C VAL A 46 5.68 -18.64 -36.92
N PRO A 47 5.02 -19.74 -37.35
CA PRO A 47 3.60 -19.73 -37.69
C PRO A 47 2.72 -19.21 -36.55
N GLY A 48 1.80 -18.30 -36.88
CA GLY A 48 0.89 -17.67 -35.91
C GLY A 48 1.49 -16.48 -35.15
N VAL A 49 2.77 -16.14 -35.34
CA VAL A 49 3.31 -14.86 -34.87
C VAL A 49 2.81 -13.74 -35.79
N VAL A 50 2.29 -12.68 -35.18
CA VAL A 50 1.71 -11.54 -35.90
C VAL A 50 2.67 -10.35 -35.89
N ARG A 51 3.35 -10.10 -34.76
CA ARG A 51 4.26 -8.96 -34.62
C ARG A 51 5.23 -9.17 -33.46
N VAL A 52 6.40 -8.54 -33.51
CA VAL A 52 7.26 -8.31 -32.35
C VAL A 52 7.24 -6.82 -32.02
N LEU A 53 6.94 -6.48 -30.77
CA LEU A 53 6.95 -5.14 -30.23
C LEU A 53 8.33 -4.82 -29.66
N THR A 54 8.88 -3.69 -30.08
CA THR A 54 10.18 -3.15 -29.65
C THR A 54 10.06 -1.66 -29.33
N ILE A 55 11.16 -1.06 -28.86
CA ILE A 55 11.22 0.40 -28.66
C ILE A 55 10.84 1.20 -29.92
N ALA A 56 11.14 0.69 -31.12
CA ALA A 56 10.83 1.37 -32.38
C ALA A 56 9.33 1.49 -32.66
N ASP A 57 8.51 0.69 -31.98
CA ASP A 57 7.07 0.72 -32.11
C ASP A 57 6.42 1.76 -31.18
N VAL A 58 7.14 2.31 -30.19
CA VAL A 58 6.61 3.28 -29.21
C VAL A 58 6.45 4.66 -29.84
N PRO A 59 5.22 5.17 -30.03
CA PRO A 59 5.01 6.48 -30.66
C PRO A 59 5.19 7.67 -29.70
N GLY A 60 5.11 7.44 -28.38
CA GLY A 60 5.24 8.44 -27.33
C GLY A 60 6.54 8.27 -26.52
N VAL A 61 6.40 8.10 -25.21
CA VAL A 61 7.53 7.96 -24.28
C VAL A 61 7.75 6.49 -23.92
N ASN A 62 8.98 5.99 -24.06
CA ASN A 62 9.36 4.64 -23.68
C ASN A 62 9.62 4.53 -22.17
N ASP A 63 8.59 4.68 -21.35
CA ASP A 63 8.68 4.59 -19.89
C ASP A 63 7.39 3.96 -19.34
N ALA A 64 7.52 3.07 -18.35
CA ALA A 64 6.41 2.40 -17.67
C ALA A 64 6.20 2.92 -16.24
N GLY A 65 7.04 3.86 -15.80
CA GLY A 65 7.09 4.43 -14.47
C GLY A 65 6.70 5.91 -14.42
N MET A 66 6.70 6.47 -13.21
CA MET A 66 6.53 7.91 -12.98
C MET A 66 7.85 8.65 -12.72
N LYS A 67 8.92 7.91 -12.46
CA LYS A 67 10.23 8.44 -12.06
C LYS A 67 11.19 8.59 -13.24
N HIS A 68 10.75 8.22 -14.45
CA HIS A 68 11.53 8.24 -15.69
C HIS A 68 12.78 7.35 -15.63
N ASP A 69 12.70 6.24 -14.89
CA ASP A 69 13.78 5.27 -14.68
C ASP A 69 13.34 3.82 -14.96
N GLU A 70 12.18 3.63 -15.59
CA GLU A 70 11.60 2.32 -15.89
C GLU A 70 11.23 2.22 -17.38
N PRO A 71 12.22 2.11 -18.28
CA PRO A 71 11.93 1.96 -19.71
C PRO A 71 11.03 0.75 -20.00
N LEU A 72 9.97 0.96 -20.80
CA LEU A 72 9.04 -0.09 -21.21
C LEU A 72 9.75 -1.18 -22.05
N PHE A 73 10.67 -0.74 -22.92
CA PHE A 73 11.61 -1.58 -23.66
C PHE A 73 13.03 -1.13 -23.32
N PRO A 74 13.73 -1.81 -22.40
CA PRO A 74 15.07 -1.43 -21.95
C PRO A 74 16.15 -1.74 -23.00
N ASP A 75 17.19 -0.89 -23.07
CA ASP A 75 18.46 -1.15 -23.78
C ASP A 75 19.53 -1.77 -22.87
N GLU A 76 19.29 -1.77 -21.55
CA GLU A 76 20.12 -2.34 -20.51
C GLU A 76 19.30 -3.32 -19.65
N VAL A 77 19.76 -4.57 -19.57
CA VAL A 77 19.19 -5.60 -18.71
C VAL A 77 19.61 -5.30 -17.28
N MET A 78 18.65 -5.20 -16.36
CA MET A 78 18.87 -4.74 -14.98
C MET A 78 18.50 -5.78 -13.92
N PHE A 79 17.92 -6.91 -14.32
CA PHE A 79 17.67 -8.05 -13.45
C PHE A 79 17.51 -9.33 -14.27
N HIS A 80 17.67 -10.49 -13.61
CA HIS A 80 17.54 -11.78 -14.26
C HIS A 80 16.09 -12.03 -14.69
N GLY A 81 15.84 -12.06 -16.00
CA GLY A 81 14.51 -12.21 -16.59
C GLY A 81 13.90 -10.90 -17.09
N HIS A 82 14.67 -9.81 -17.20
CA HIS A 82 14.19 -8.54 -17.73
C HIS A 82 13.61 -8.71 -19.14
N ALA A 83 12.38 -8.23 -19.37
CA ALA A 83 11.73 -8.30 -20.67
C ALA A 83 12.21 -7.15 -21.55
N VAL A 84 12.81 -7.47 -22.70
CA VAL A 84 13.42 -6.49 -23.62
C VAL A 84 12.57 -6.22 -24.86
N ALA A 85 11.63 -7.13 -25.15
CA ALA A 85 10.68 -7.06 -26.26
C ALA A 85 9.46 -7.94 -25.95
N TRP A 86 8.40 -7.82 -26.75
CA TRP A 86 7.18 -8.63 -26.59
C TRP A 86 6.70 -9.18 -27.92
N VAL A 87 6.37 -10.46 -28.00
CA VAL A 87 5.84 -11.11 -29.21
C VAL A 87 4.33 -11.23 -29.12
N LEU A 88 3.63 -10.84 -30.19
CA LEU A 88 2.20 -11.02 -30.37
C LEU A 88 1.95 -12.23 -31.25
N GLY A 89 1.20 -13.22 -30.74
CA GLY A 89 0.79 -14.40 -31.50
C GLY A 89 -0.72 -14.62 -31.49
N GLU A 90 -1.23 -15.35 -32.48
CA GLU A 90 -2.63 -15.78 -32.56
C GLU A 90 -3.00 -16.78 -31.45
N THR A 91 -1.99 -17.49 -30.94
CA THR A 91 -2.10 -18.36 -29.76
C THR A 91 -0.99 -18.05 -28.77
N LEU A 92 -1.15 -18.50 -27.53
CA LEU A 92 -0.11 -18.38 -26.51
C LEU A 92 1.15 -19.13 -26.93
N GLU A 93 0.99 -20.30 -27.54
CA GLU A 93 2.07 -21.18 -27.98
C GLU A 93 2.87 -20.53 -29.11
N ALA A 94 2.21 -19.89 -30.08
CA ALA A 94 2.87 -19.16 -31.15
C ALA A 94 3.66 -17.96 -30.60
N ALA A 95 3.05 -17.17 -29.71
CA ALA A 95 3.74 -16.04 -29.07
C ALA A 95 4.97 -16.48 -28.27
N ARG A 96 4.87 -17.59 -27.52
CA ARG A 96 5.98 -18.18 -26.77
C ARG A 96 7.10 -18.71 -27.68
N ALA A 97 6.74 -19.43 -28.74
CA ALA A 97 7.71 -19.94 -29.70
C ALA A 97 8.42 -18.79 -30.44
N GLY A 98 7.69 -17.75 -30.82
CA GLY A 98 8.25 -16.53 -31.38
C GLY A 98 9.19 -15.81 -30.42
N ALA A 99 8.82 -15.67 -29.15
CA ALA A 99 9.68 -15.03 -28.15
C ALA A 99 11.01 -15.79 -27.93
N ALA A 100 10.98 -17.12 -28.00
CA ALA A 100 12.18 -17.96 -27.93
C ALA A 100 13.07 -17.88 -29.19
N ALA A 101 12.51 -17.43 -30.32
CA ALA A 101 13.24 -17.27 -31.58
C ALA A 101 13.90 -15.88 -31.71
N VAL A 102 13.51 -14.89 -30.90
CA VAL A 102 14.18 -13.58 -30.88
C VAL A 102 15.61 -13.75 -30.38
N GLU A 103 16.58 -13.23 -31.13
CA GLU A 103 17.99 -13.29 -30.75
C GLU A 103 18.39 -11.98 -30.07
N VAL A 104 18.98 -12.08 -28.89
CA VAL A 104 19.47 -10.94 -28.10
C VAL A 104 20.97 -11.11 -27.88
N GLU A 105 21.78 -10.16 -28.35
CA GLU A 105 23.20 -10.08 -28.03
C GLU A 105 23.40 -9.12 -26.86
N LEU A 106 24.16 -9.56 -25.86
CA LEU A 106 24.36 -8.87 -24.59
C LEU A 106 25.84 -8.77 -24.27
N ASP A 107 26.30 -7.57 -23.90
CA ASP A 107 27.56 -7.36 -23.21
C ASP A 107 27.30 -7.46 -21.69
N GLU A 108 27.66 -8.58 -21.07
CA GLU A 108 27.39 -8.85 -19.65
C GLU A 108 28.21 -7.94 -18.72
N LEU A 109 27.56 -7.37 -17.71
CA LEU A 109 28.17 -6.44 -16.75
C LEU A 109 28.14 -7.03 -15.31
N PRO A 110 29.04 -6.58 -14.41
CA PRO A 110 29.01 -7.01 -13.01
C PRO A 110 27.69 -6.67 -12.33
N ALA A 111 27.09 -7.61 -11.59
CA ALA A 111 25.79 -7.44 -10.95
C ALA A 111 25.89 -7.35 -9.42
N ILE A 112 25.21 -6.37 -8.82
CA ILE A 112 24.98 -6.24 -7.38
C ILE A 112 23.65 -6.92 -7.06
N VAL A 113 23.63 -7.94 -6.20
CA VAL A 113 22.41 -8.76 -5.97
C VAL A 113 21.89 -8.60 -4.55
N THR A 114 22.77 -8.54 -3.54
CA THR A 114 22.35 -8.47 -2.14
C THR A 114 22.33 -7.04 -1.61
N LEU A 115 21.51 -6.83 -0.58
CA LEU A 115 21.45 -5.54 0.12
C LEU A 115 22.82 -5.16 0.73
N ARG A 116 23.57 -6.14 1.26
CA ARG A 116 24.92 -5.89 1.80
C ARG A 116 25.92 -5.47 0.73
N GLU A 117 25.93 -6.15 -0.42
CA GLU A 117 26.77 -5.77 -1.56
C GLU A 117 26.46 -4.32 -2.01
N ALA A 118 25.18 -3.94 -2.07
CA ALA A 118 24.79 -2.58 -2.43
C ALA A 118 25.26 -1.54 -1.41
N ILE A 119 25.17 -1.84 -0.11
CA ILE A 119 25.68 -0.97 0.97
C ILE A 119 27.20 -0.82 0.87
N GLU A 120 27.94 -1.92 0.69
CA GLU A 120 29.40 -1.94 0.58
C GLU A 120 29.90 -1.20 -0.67
N ALA A 121 29.16 -1.29 -1.78
CA ALA A 121 29.46 -0.60 -3.03
C ALA A 121 28.97 0.88 -3.06
N GLU A 122 28.36 1.36 -1.98
CA GLU A 122 27.66 2.66 -1.92
C GLU A 122 26.62 2.87 -3.04
N SER A 123 26.01 1.79 -3.52
CA SER A 123 25.01 1.79 -4.58
C SER A 123 23.63 2.14 -4.01
N PHE A 124 23.27 3.41 -4.09
CA PHE A 124 21.98 3.94 -3.62
C PHE A 124 21.29 4.78 -4.70
N HIS A 125 19.96 4.86 -4.65
CA HIS A 125 19.15 5.76 -5.49
C HIS A 125 18.09 6.50 -4.66
N GLY A 126 17.49 7.56 -5.21
CA GLY A 126 16.43 8.33 -4.56
C GLY A 126 16.90 9.19 -3.39
N ALA A 127 15.93 9.69 -2.61
CA ALA A 127 16.19 10.55 -1.45
C ALA A 127 16.87 9.82 -0.27
N ARG A 128 17.65 10.57 0.52
CA ARG A 128 18.26 10.13 1.78
C ARG A 128 17.73 10.95 2.98
N PRO A 129 16.47 10.74 3.40
CA PRO A 129 15.85 11.53 4.46
C PRO A 129 16.45 11.21 5.84
N THR A 130 16.41 12.20 6.74
CA THR A 130 16.72 12.01 8.17
C THR A 130 15.62 12.64 9.00
N MET A 131 14.97 11.84 9.85
CA MET A 131 13.98 12.28 10.83
C MET A 131 14.67 12.58 12.16
N ILE A 132 14.46 13.77 12.72
CA ILE A 132 15.13 14.22 13.95
C ILE A 132 14.09 14.70 14.97
N ARG A 133 14.24 14.24 16.22
CA ARG A 133 13.48 14.68 17.39
C ARG A 133 14.43 14.92 18.56
N GLY A 134 14.33 16.09 19.19
CA GLY A 134 15.09 16.40 20.40
C GLY A 134 16.61 16.46 20.16
N ASP A 135 17.36 16.26 21.25
CA ASP A 135 18.83 16.23 21.26
C ASP A 135 19.34 14.79 21.51
N ILE A 136 19.89 14.14 20.48
CA ILE A 136 20.30 12.74 20.57
C ILE A 136 21.43 12.50 21.58
N GLU A 137 22.37 13.44 21.72
CA GLU A 137 23.50 13.33 22.63
C GLU A 137 23.05 13.46 24.08
N ALA A 138 22.13 14.38 24.36
CA ALA A 138 21.51 14.51 25.68
C ALA A 138 20.75 13.25 26.09
N GLY A 139 20.01 12.63 25.17
CA GLY A 139 19.27 11.40 25.43
C GLY A 139 20.18 10.21 25.78
N PHE A 140 21.30 10.04 25.06
CA PHE A 140 22.28 9.00 25.40
C PHE A 140 23.03 9.31 26.70
N ALA A 141 23.35 10.56 26.98
CA ALA A 141 23.97 10.95 28.25
C ALA A 141 23.07 10.66 29.46
N ALA A 142 21.74 10.75 29.29
CA ALA A 142 20.75 10.43 30.32
C ALA A 142 20.46 8.92 30.45
N SER A 143 20.98 8.09 29.55
CA SER A 143 20.71 6.65 29.54
C SER A 143 21.56 5.90 30.56
N ALA A 144 20.94 5.03 31.36
CA ALA A 144 21.64 4.09 32.25
C ALA A 144 22.18 2.88 31.47
N HIS A 145 21.50 2.48 30.39
CA HIS A 145 21.86 1.37 29.53
C HIS A 145 21.85 1.82 28.08
N VAL A 146 22.91 1.53 27.34
CA VAL A 146 23.00 1.79 25.89
C VAL A 146 23.35 0.50 25.18
N PHE A 147 22.56 0.15 24.17
CA PHE A 147 22.73 -1.03 23.36
C PHE A 147 22.86 -0.66 21.89
N THR A 148 23.58 -1.48 21.13
CA THR A 148 23.76 -1.35 19.68
C THR A 148 23.39 -2.65 19.00
N GLY A 149 23.06 -2.61 17.71
CA GLY A 149 22.88 -3.84 16.94
C GLY A 149 22.58 -3.60 15.48
N GLU A 150 22.54 -4.71 14.76
CA GLU A 150 22.10 -4.78 13.37
C GLU A 150 20.94 -5.77 13.25
N PHE A 151 20.05 -5.48 12.31
CA PHE A 151 18.96 -6.37 11.95
C PHE A 151 18.68 -6.28 10.46
N GLU A 152 18.84 -7.41 9.78
CA GLU A 152 18.50 -7.56 8.37
C GLU A 152 17.37 -8.57 8.24
N PHE A 153 16.38 -8.25 7.41
CA PHE A 153 15.24 -9.11 7.17
C PHE A 153 14.73 -8.99 5.74
N LYS A 154 14.15 -10.09 5.27
CA LYS A 154 13.80 -10.26 3.86
C LYS A 154 12.46 -9.63 3.49
N GLY A 155 12.32 -9.41 2.19
CA GLY A 155 11.08 -9.00 1.55
C GLY A 155 10.01 -10.09 1.55
N GLN A 156 8.96 -9.87 0.76
CA GLN A 156 7.80 -10.74 0.64
C GLN A 156 7.19 -10.61 -0.76
N GLU A 157 6.81 -11.73 -1.35
CA GLU A 157 6.06 -11.81 -2.59
C GLU A 157 4.55 -11.72 -2.36
N HIS A 158 3.83 -10.94 -3.15
CA HIS A 158 2.40 -10.69 -2.93
C HIS A 158 1.55 -11.94 -3.09
N PHE A 159 1.89 -12.74 -4.09
CA PHE A 159 1.20 -13.97 -4.45
C PHE A 159 -0.32 -13.82 -4.54
N TYR A 160 -0.81 -12.70 -5.07
CA TYR A 160 -2.21 -12.59 -5.48
C TYR A 160 -2.55 -13.74 -6.43
N LEU A 161 -3.69 -14.41 -6.24
CA LEU A 161 -4.00 -15.65 -6.97
C LEU A 161 -4.20 -15.41 -8.46
N GLU A 162 -4.85 -14.30 -8.84
CA GLU A 162 -4.88 -13.81 -10.22
C GLU A 162 -3.61 -13.00 -10.50
N THR A 163 -2.73 -13.47 -11.39
CA THR A 163 -1.50 -12.76 -11.80
C THR A 163 -1.80 -11.46 -12.55
N HIS A 164 -0.76 -10.67 -12.86
CA HIS A 164 -0.91 -9.50 -13.71
C HIS A 164 -1.60 -9.84 -15.05
N CYS A 165 -2.63 -9.07 -15.38
CA CYS A 165 -3.43 -9.28 -16.59
C CYS A 165 -4.02 -7.96 -17.11
N ALA A 166 -3.94 -7.77 -18.43
CA ALA A 166 -4.58 -6.68 -19.15
C ALA A 166 -5.15 -7.19 -20.49
N LEU A 167 -6.26 -6.60 -20.92
CA LEU A 167 -6.87 -6.80 -22.23
C LEU A 167 -7.20 -5.43 -22.82
N ALA A 168 -6.52 -5.06 -23.91
CA ALA A 168 -6.71 -3.79 -24.59
C ALA A 168 -7.38 -3.98 -25.95
N GLN A 169 -8.22 -3.03 -26.32
CA GLN A 169 -8.89 -2.95 -27.62
C GLN A 169 -8.98 -1.50 -28.07
N VAL A 170 -9.04 -1.28 -29.37
CA VAL A 170 -9.21 0.04 -29.98
C VAL A 170 -10.50 0.04 -30.78
N ASP A 171 -11.34 1.06 -30.59
CA ASP A 171 -12.59 1.20 -31.34
C ASP A 171 -12.40 1.94 -32.68
N GLU A 172 -13.50 2.07 -33.45
CA GLU A 172 -13.49 2.73 -34.77
C GLU A 172 -13.14 4.22 -34.72
N ALA A 173 -13.30 4.87 -33.57
CA ALA A 173 -12.94 6.26 -33.34
C ALA A 173 -11.49 6.41 -32.84
N GLY A 174 -10.77 5.31 -32.66
CA GLY A 174 -9.41 5.30 -32.12
C GLY A 174 -9.33 5.33 -30.59
N GLN A 175 -10.46 5.21 -29.89
CA GLN A 175 -10.47 5.16 -28.42
C GLN A 175 -9.82 3.86 -27.95
N VAL A 176 -8.85 3.99 -27.05
CA VAL A 176 -8.20 2.85 -26.40
C VAL A 176 -9.01 2.48 -25.16
N PHE A 177 -9.54 1.26 -25.13
CA PHE A 177 -10.24 0.72 -23.96
C PHE A 177 -9.49 -0.46 -23.38
N ILE A 178 -9.29 -0.45 -22.06
CA ILE A 178 -8.43 -1.41 -21.36
C ILE A 178 -9.18 -1.98 -20.17
N GLN A 179 -9.26 -3.30 -20.11
CA GLN A 179 -9.59 -4.04 -18.90
C GLN A 179 -8.28 -4.42 -18.22
N SER A 180 -8.07 -4.00 -16.97
CA SER A 180 -6.81 -4.24 -16.28
C SER A 180 -7.05 -4.72 -14.84
N SER A 181 -6.29 -5.72 -14.43
CA SER A 181 -6.15 -6.13 -13.03
C SER A 181 -5.18 -5.14 -12.35
N THR A 182 -5.71 -3.99 -11.92
CA THR A 182 -4.95 -2.85 -11.38
C THR A 182 -5.66 -2.19 -10.20
N GLN A 183 -4.89 -1.75 -9.20
CA GLN A 183 -5.37 -0.92 -8.08
C GLN A 183 -5.43 0.56 -8.44
N HIS A 184 -4.82 0.98 -9.56
CA HIS A 184 -4.71 2.38 -9.96
C HIS A 184 -5.08 2.59 -11.43
N PRO A 185 -6.38 2.56 -11.78
CA PRO A 185 -6.83 2.75 -13.16
C PRO A 185 -6.41 4.10 -13.78
N SER A 186 -6.35 5.17 -12.99
CA SER A 186 -5.95 6.50 -13.49
C SER A 186 -4.47 6.56 -13.86
N GLU A 187 -3.56 5.98 -13.07
CA GLU A 187 -2.14 5.88 -13.44
C GLU A 187 -1.95 4.93 -14.63
N THR A 188 -2.70 3.84 -14.68
CA THR A 188 -2.72 2.97 -15.88
C THR A 188 -3.12 3.76 -17.13
N GLN A 189 -4.09 4.67 -17.02
CA GLN A 189 -4.53 5.53 -18.13
C GLN A 189 -3.44 6.50 -18.55
N GLU A 190 -2.76 7.15 -17.59
CA GLU A 190 -1.66 8.07 -17.82
C GLU A 190 -0.46 7.36 -18.48
N ILE A 191 -0.09 6.18 -17.96
CA ILE A 191 1.02 5.37 -18.49
C ILE A 191 0.70 4.71 -19.84
N VAL A 192 -0.57 4.51 -20.18
CA VAL A 192 -0.90 4.09 -21.55
C VAL A 192 -0.89 5.30 -22.48
N ALA A 193 -1.45 6.44 -22.05
CA ALA A 193 -1.54 7.64 -22.86
C ALA A 193 -0.15 8.16 -23.26
N HIS A 194 0.80 8.29 -22.32
CA HIS A 194 2.15 8.77 -22.62
C HIS A 194 2.95 7.82 -23.52
N VAL A 195 2.81 6.49 -23.40
CA VAL A 195 3.48 5.49 -24.27
C VAL A 195 2.91 5.58 -25.69
N LEU A 196 1.60 5.73 -25.81
CA LEU A 196 0.92 5.81 -27.10
C LEU A 196 0.94 7.19 -27.76
N GLY A 197 1.49 8.20 -27.08
CA GLY A 197 1.49 9.59 -27.55
C GLY A 197 0.08 10.17 -27.67
N LEU A 198 -0.82 9.77 -26.76
CA LEU A 198 -2.23 10.18 -26.71
C LEU A 198 -2.49 11.09 -25.51
N HIS A 199 -3.63 11.77 -25.52
CA HIS A 199 -4.18 12.41 -24.33
C HIS A 199 -4.99 11.41 -23.49
N SER A 200 -5.03 11.59 -22.16
CA SER A 200 -5.74 10.67 -21.26
C SER A 200 -7.22 10.49 -21.60
N HIS A 201 -7.89 11.48 -22.23
CA HIS A 201 -9.30 11.34 -22.63
C HIS A 201 -9.53 10.32 -23.76
N GLU A 202 -8.50 9.99 -24.53
CA GLU A 202 -8.52 8.98 -25.60
C GLU A 202 -8.29 7.55 -25.06
N VAL A 203 -8.03 7.42 -23.75
CA VAL A 203 -7.77 6.17 -23.06
C VAL A 203 -8.80 5.97 -21.96
N THR A 204 -9.43 4.81 -21.88
CA THR A 204 -10.33 4.45 -20.79
C THR A 204 -9.89 3.14 -20.17
N VAL A 205 -9.62 3.17 -18.87
CA VAL A 205 -9.26 1.98 -18.09
C VAL A 205 -10.43 1.58 -17.22
N GLN A 206 -10.76 0.30 -17.26
CA GLN A 206 -11.74 -0.34 -16.41
C GLN A 206 -11.07 -1.42 -15.55
N CYS A 207 -11.34 -1.38 -14.25
CA CYS A 207 -11.05 -2.47 -13.33
C CYS A 207 -12.38 -3.11 -12.89
N LEU A 208 -12.60 -4.38 -13.25
CA LEU A 208 -13.79 -5.14 -12.83
C LEU A 208 -13.71 -5.56 -11.36
N ARG A 209 -12.61 -6.24 -11.04
CA ARG A 209 -12.19 -6.79 -9.76
C ARG A 209 -10.80 -7.42 -9.94
N MET A 210 -10.09 -7.66 -8.85
CA MET A 210 -8.82 -8.38 -8.84
C MET A 210 -8.90 -9.63 -7.97
N GLY A 211 -8.23 -10.71 -8.39
CA GLY A 211 -8.00 -11.90 -7.56
C GLY A 211 -6.84 -11.68 -6.58
N GLY A 212 -6.96 -10.64 -5.75
CA GLY A 212 -5.89 -10.11 -4.91
C GLY A 212 -5.02 -9.05 -5.60
N GLY A 213 -4.46 -8.15 -4.82
CA GLY A 213 -3.52 -7.10 -5.28
C GLY A 213 -2.46 -6.79 -4.24
N PHE A 214 -2.88 -6.48 -3.00
CA PHE A 214 -1.99 -6.34 -1.84
C PHE A 214 -0.87 -5.29 -1.99
N GLY A 215 -1.00 -4.32 -2.90
CA GLY A 215 0.02 -3.33 -3.25
C GLY A 215 0.77 -3.68 -4.54
N GLY A 216 0.94 -4.96 -4.85
CA GLY A 216 1.68 -5.39 -6.05
C GLY A 216 0.97 -5.07 -7.37
N LYS A 217 -0.27 -4.57 -7.31
CA LYS A 217 -1.01 -4.05 -8.47
C LYS A 217 -1.23 -2.53 -8.40
N GLU A 218 -0.42 -1.81 -7.60
CA GLU A 218 -0.47 -0.36 -7.47
C GLU A 218 0.28 0.37 -8.60
N MET A 219 1.53 -0.02 -8.87
CA MET A 219 2.37 0.60 -9.92
C MET A 219 2.76 -0.36 -11.05
N GLN A 220 3.07 -1.61 -10.68
CA GLN A 220 3.55 -2.66 -11.57
C GLN A 220 2.66 -3.01 -12.79
N PRO A 221 1.31 -2.92 -12.77
CA PRO A 221 0.50 -3.36 -13.91
C PRO A 221 0.53 -2.40 -15.11
N HIS A 222 1.04 -1.17 -14.95
CA HIS A 222 0.89 -0.10 -15.93
C HIS A 222 1.64 -0.37 -17.24
N GLY A 223 2.91 -0.78 -17.15
CA GLY A 223 3.70 -1.18 -18.32
C GLY A 223 3.07 -2.36 -19.07
N PHE A 224 2.53 -3.34 -18.35
CA PHE A 224 1.84 -4.48 -18.98
C PHE A 224 0.58 -4.05 -19.74
N ALA A 225 -0.21 -3.12 -19.18
CA ALA A 225 -1.34 -2.54 -19.88
C ALA A 225 -0.89 -1.73 -21.12
N ALA A 226 0.23 -1.00 -21.03
CA ALA A 226 0.80 -0.25 -22.15
C ALA A 226 1.26 -1.17 -23.30
N VAL A 227 1.89 -2.31 -23.01
CA VAL A 227 2.24 -3.32 -24.03
C VAL A 227 1.00 -3.84 -24.75
N ALA A 228 -0.05 -4.20 -23.99
CA ALA A 228 -1.31 -4.66 -24.57
C ALA A 228 -1.93 -3.58 -25.47
N ALA A 229 -1.99 -2.33 -24.98
CA ALA A 229 -2.56 -1.21 -25.73
C ALA A 229 -1.75 -0.87 -26.99
N LEU A 230 -0.42 -0.91 -26.91
CA LEU A 230 0.48 -0.72 -28.06
C LEU A 230 0.24 -1.78 -29.14
N GLY A 231 0.18 -3.05 -28.73
CA GLY A 231 -0.14 -4.13 -29.65
C GLY A 231 -1.52 -3.98 -30.30
N ALA A 232 -2.53 -3.55 -29.52
CA ALA A 232 -3.88 -3.36 -30.04
C ALA A 232 -3.94 -2.22 -31.06
N LYS A 233 -3.27 -1.10 -30.78
CA LYS A 233 -3.18 0.06 -31.69
C LYS A 233 -2.48 -0.29 -33.01
N LEU A 234 -1.42 -1.07 -32.97
CA LEU A 234 -0.62 -1.40 -34.15
C LEU A 234 -1.24 -2.49 -35.03
N THR A 235 -2.06 -3.37 -34.45
CA THR A 235 -2.65 -4.52 -35.16
C THR A 235 -4.12 -4.34 -35.49
N GLY A 236 -4.83 -3.40 -34.83
CA GLY A 236 -6.28 -3.26 -34.91
C GLY A 236 -7.04 -4.44 -34.28
N ARG A 237 -6.35 -5.37 -33.61
CA ARG A 237 -6.93 -6.54 -32.94
C ARG A 237 -6.82 -6.38 -31.43
N PRO A 238 -7.79 -6.88 -30.64
CA PRO A 238 -7.63 -6.91 -29.19
C PRO A 238 -6.37 -7.68 -28.77
N VAL A 239 -5.62 -7.19 -27.80
CA VAL A 239 -4.41 -7.85 -27.28
C VAL A 239 -4.57 -8.12 -25.81
N ARG A 240 -4.33 -9.38 -25.42
CA ARG A 240 -4.19 -9.78 -24.03
C ARG A 240 -2.73 -9.85 -23.63
N LEU A 241 -2.44 -9.44 -22.41
CA LEU A 241 -1.21 -9.75 -21.71
C LEU A 241 -1.59 -10.39 -20.38
N ARG A 242 -1.07 -11.59 -20.13
CA ARG A 242 -1.22 -12.30 -18.85
C ARG A 242 0.11 -12.95 -18.51
N LEU A 243 0.66 -12.61 -17.35
CA LEU A 243 1.84 -13.31 -16.85
C LEU A 243 1.43 -14.68 -16.31
N ASN A 244 2.22 -15.72 -16.60
CA ASN A 244 2.13 -16.94 -15.82
C ASN A 244 2.76 -16.74 -14.43
N ARG A 245 2.56 -17.67 -13.49
CA ARG A 245 3.07 -17.48 -12.11
C ARG A 245 4.58 -17.29 -12.04
N THR A 246 5.37 -18.03 -12.81
CA THR A 246 6.84 -17.87 -12.77
C THR A 246 7.28 -16.53 -13.35
N GLN A 247 6.65 -16.06 -14.42
CA GLN A 247 6.90 -14.72 -14.98
C GLN A 247 6.52 -13.63 -13.99
N ASP A 248 5.34 -13.74 -13.38
CA ASP A 248 4.86 -12.83 -12.36
C ASP A 248 5.89 -12.72 -11.21
N LEU A 249 6.30 -13.84 -10.63
CA LEU A 249 7.31 -13.92 -9.57
C LEU A 249 8.70 -13.38 -9.96
N THR A 250 9.06 -13.39 -11.24
CA THR A 250 10.41 -13.03 -11.69
C THR A 250 10.49 -11.66 -12.37
N MET A 251 9.35 -11.07 -12.70
CA MET A 251 9.26 -9.78 -13.39
C MET A 251 8.61 -8.68 -12.52
N SER A 252 7.80 -9.04 -11.53
CA SER A 252 7.17 -8.05 -10.64
C SER A 252 7.97 -7.83 -9.36
N GLY A 253 7.85 -6.60 -8.85
CA GLY A 253 8.39 -6.16 -7.58
C GLY A 253 7.82 -6.87 -6.37
N LYS A 254 8.55 -6.77 -5.25
CA LYS A 254 8.23 -7.44 -3.98
C LYS A 254 8.14 -6.39 -2.87
N ARG A 255 7.77 -6.80 -1.65
CA ARG A 255 8.01 -5.99 -0.45
C ARG A 255 9.52 -5.80 -0.29
N HIS A 256 9.94 -4.58 -0.01
CA HIS A 256 11.32 -4.24 0.37
C HIS A 256 11.78 -5.02 1.61
N GLY A 257 12.88 -5.77 1.45
CA GLY A 257 13.73 -6.16 2.59
C GLY A 257 14.45 -4.94 3.16
N PHE A 258 14.90 -5.04 4.41
CA PHE A 258 15.55 -3.93 5.10
C PHE A 258 16.78 -4.39 5.86
N HIS A 259 17.78 -3.51 5.91
CA HIS A 259 18.90 -3.56 6.83
C HIS A 259 18.82 -2.36 7.77
N ALA A 260 18.83 -2.61 9.06
CA ALA A 260 18.81 -1.59 10.10
C ALA A 260 20.06 -1.69 10.97
N SER A 261 20.79 -0.58 11.12
CA SER A 261 21.81 -0.40 12.16
C SER A 261 21.28 0.56 13.20
N TRP A 262 21.39 0.23 14.48
CA TRP A 262 20.76 1.02 15.53
C TRP A 262 21.60 1.10 16.82
N ARG A 263 21.35 2.17 17.58
CA ARG A 263 21.81 2.40 18.95
C ARG A 263 20.61 2.93 19.75
N ILE A 264 20.31 2.30 20.89
CA ILE A 264 19.17 2.66 21.74
C ILE A 264 19.62 2.84 23.19
N GLY A 265 19.07 3.85 23.85
CA GLY A 265 19.33 4.18 25.25
C GLY A 265 18.09 4.01 26.12
N PHE A 266 18.25 3.41 27.30
CA PHE A 266 17.22 3.25 28.32
C PHE A 266 17.67 3.87 29.65
N ASP A 267 16.73 4.40 30.43
CA ASP A 267 16.98 4.72 31.84
C ASP A 267 17.00 3.44 32.71
N ALA A 268 17.21 3.61 34.02
CA ALA A 268 17.29 2.48 34.97
C ALA A 268 15.94 1.75 35.15
N ASP A 269 14.82 2.39 34.82
CA ASP A 269 13.47 1.83 34.93
C ASP A 269 12.99 1.18 33.61
N GLY A 270 13.81 1.26 32.55
CA GLY A 270 13.51 0.71 31.23
C GLY A 270 12.70 1.64 30.33
N HIS A 271 12.64 2.95 30.59
CA HIS A 271 12.08 3.91 29.64
C HIS A 271 13.11 4.29 28.59
N ILE A 272 12.68 4.36 27.33
CA ILE A 272 13.50 4.78 26.21
C ILE A 272 13.88 6.25 26.37
N GLN A 273 15.18 6.54 26.24
CA GLN A 273 15.72 7.90 26.28
C GLN A 273 16.20 8.37 24.91
N ALA A 274 16.77 7.48 24.09
CA ALA A 274 17.32 7.84 22.78
C ALA A 274 17.26 6.69 21.77
N LEU A 275 17.00 7.00 20.50
CA LEU A 275 17.14 6.08 19.36
C LEU A 275 17.92 6.74 18.22
N ASP A 276 19.03 6.16 17.83
CA ASP A 276 19.82 6.53 16.65
C ASP A 276 19.87 5.34 15.69
N ALA A 277 19.29 5.47 14.50
CA ALA A 277 19.14 4.36 13.57
C ALA A 277 19.30 4.77 12.10
N THR A 278 19.77 3.83 11.28
CA THR A 278 19.75 3.93 9.82
C THR A 278 18.97 2.76 9.24
N LEU A 279 17.91 3.06 8.49
CA LEU A 279 17.10 2.09 7.75
C LEU A 279 17.50 2.12 6.27
N THR A 280 17.99 1.01 5.75
CA THR A 280 18.29 0.85 4.32
C THR A 280 17.30 -0.13 3.70
N ALA A 281 16.45 0.37 2.81
CA ALA A 281 15.50 -0.45 2.05
C ALA A 281 16.17 -1.04 0.81
N ASP A 282 15.87 -2.30 0.49
CA ASP A 282 16.24 -2.93 -0.78
C ASP A 282 15.30 -2.42 -1.89
N GLY A 283 15.77 -1.51 -2.73
CA GLY A 283 14.95 -0.86 -3.78
C GLY A 283 14.87 -1.64 -5.09
N GLY A 284 15.84 -2.50 -5.38
CA GLY A 284 15.98 -3.09 -6.71
C GLY A 284 16.57 -2.11 -7.72
N TRP A 285 16.27 -2.32 -9.00
CA TRP A 285 16.94 -1.58 -10.08
C TRP A 285 16.40 -0.16 -10.35
N SER A 286 15.11 0.09 -10.10
CA SER A 286 14.41 1.37 -10.28
C SER A 286 13.77 1.85 -8.97
N LEU A 287 13.28 3.08 -8.92
CA LEU A 287 12.69 3.62 -7.70
C LEU A 287 11.28 3.11 -7.40
N ASP A 288 10.41 2.93 -8.40
CA ASP A 288 8.98 2.62 -8.20
C ASP A 288 8.40 3.46 -7.03
N LEU A 289 7.91 2.81 -5.98
CA LEU A 289 7.37 3.39 -4.74
C LEU A 289 8.34 3.28 -3.55
N SER A 290 9.63 3.05 -3.78
CA SER A 290 10.64 2.89 -2.72
C SER A 290 10.78 4.11 -1.80
N GLU A 291 10.71 5.33 -2.35
CA GLU A 291 10.76 6.57 -1.56
C GLU A 291 9.61 6.70 -0.57
N PRO A 292 8.32 6.60 -0.99
CA PRO A 292 7.22 6.66 -0.04
C PRO A 292 7.15 5.44 0.89
N VAL A 293 7.64 4.26 0.49
CA VAL A 293 7.79 3.09 1.39
C VAL A 293 8.80 3.38 2.50
N LEU A 294 10.01 3.85 2.16
CA LEU A 294 11.02 4.24 3.15
C LEU A 294 10.49 5.34 4.07
N ALA A 295 9.79 6.33 3.51
CA ALA A 295 9.22 7.40 4.32
C ALA A 295 8.22 6.87 5.35
N ARG A 296 7.35 5.93 4.96
CA ARG A 296 6.43 5.30 5.91
C ARG A 296 7.16 4.45 6.95
N ALA A 297 8.23 3.74 6.59
CA ALA A 297 9.05 2.99 7.55
C ALA A 297 9.63 3.91 8.64
N LEU A 298 10.18 5.07 8.26
CA LEU A 298 10.67 6.08 9.20
C LEU A 298 9.55 6.60 10.11
N CYS A 299 8.36 6.88 9.58
CA CYS A 299 7.22 7.32 10.38
C CYS A 299 6.64 6.26 11.33
N HIS A 300 7.04 4.98 11.21
CA HIS A 300 6.48 3.90 12.04
C HIS A 300 7.54 3.16 12.87
N ILE A 301 8.79 3.63 12.85
CA ILE A 301 9.85 3.07 13.71
C ILE A 301 9.55 3.26 15.21
N ASP A 302 8.68 4.20 15.56
CA ASP A 302 8.23 4.40 16.94
C ASP A 302 7.28 3.29 17.43
N ASN A 303 6.55 2.64 16.52
CA ASN A 303 5.39 1.81 16.85
C ASN A 303 4.53 2.47 17.96
N THR A 304 4.16 1.78 19.03
CA THR A 304 3.37 2.36 20.13
C THR A 304 4.21 3.08 21.18
N TYR A 305 5.52 3.26 20.97
CA TYR A 305 6.46 3.66 22.01
C TYR A 305 6.88 5.12 21.89
N TRP A 306 6.86 5.85 23.00
CA TRP A 306 7.32 7.23 23.03
C TRP A 306 8.84 7.29 23.11
N ILE A 307 9.46 7.87 22.09
CA ILE A 307 10.91 8.06 21.98
C ILE A 307 11.22 9.55 22.11
N PRO A 308 11.75 10.04 23.25
CA PRO A 308 11.92 11.49 23.48
C PRO A 308 13.03 12.11 22.62
N HIS A 309 14.09 11.36 22.33
CA HIS A 309 15.19 11.79 21.47
C HIS A 309 15.41 10.77 20.35
N ALA A 310 15.35 11.19 19.09
CA ALA A 310 15.46 10.29 17.95
C ALA A 310 16.22 10.93 16.79
N GLN A 311 17.09 10.15 16.15
CA GLN A 311 17.69 10.46 14.86
C GLN A 311 17.60 9.22 13.98
N VAL A 312 16.80 9.26 12.92
CA VAL A 312 16.56 8.09 12.07
C VAL A 312 16.80 8.46 10.62
N ALA A 313 17.87 7.91 10.04
CA ALA A 313 18.24 8.10 8.65
C ALA A 313 17.63 7.00 7.76
N GLY A 314 17.27 7.35 6.53
CA GLY A 314 16.76 6.43 5.52
C GLY A 314 17.64 6.43 4.27
N ARG A 315 17.81 5.25 3.65
CA ARG A 315 18.48 5.07 2.36
C ARG A 315 17.78 3.98 1.55
N ILE A 316 17.91 4.03 0.23
CA ILE A 316 17.36 3.02 -0.69
C ILE A 316 18.52 2.47 -1.52
N ALA A 317 18.79 1.19 -1.34
CA ALA A 317 19.85 0.48 -2.06
C ALA A 317 19.41 0.17 -3.49
N LYS A 318 20.30 0.44 -4.45
CA LYS A 318 20.10 0.09 -5.86
C LYS A 318 20.85 -1.21 -6.16
N SER A 319 20.13 -2.21 -6.66
CA SER A 319 20.61 -3.55 -6.97
C SER A 319 20.12 -4.02 -8.33
N ASN A 320 20.72 -5.07 -8.89
CA ASN A 320 20.35 -5.72 -10.14
C ASN A 320 19.30 -6.84 -9.90
N THR A 321 18.25 -6.51 -9.16
CA THR A 321 17.07 -7.34 -8.93
C THR A 321 15.82 -6.59 -9.35
N VAL A 322 14.66 -7.27 -9.42
CA VAL A 322 13.37 -6.62 -9.68
C VAL A 322 13.15 -5.41 -8.77
N SER A 323 12.49 -4.38 -9.29
CA SER A 323 12.21 -3.15 -8.55
C SER A 323 11.17 -3.42 -7.48
N ASN A 324 11.53 -3.25 -6.20
CA ASN A 324 10.60 -3.52 -5.11
C ASN A 324 9.52 -2.43 -5.05
N THR A 325 8.31 -2.82 -4.66
CA THR A 325 7.10 -2.00 -4.82
C THR A 325 6.24 -2.00 -3.56
N ALA A 326 5.05 -1.38 -3.65
CA ALA A 326 4.05 -1.41 -2.60
C ALA A 326 3.69 -2.84 -2.20
N PHE A 327 3.64 -3.10 -0.90
CA PHE A 327 3.00 -4.30 -0.33
C PHE A 327 2.24 -3.85 0.92
N ARG A 328 1.03 -4.36 1.16
CA ARG A 328 0.22 -4.21 2.38
C ARG A 328 1.06 -3.84 3.63
N GLY A 329 0.86 -2.63 4.15
CA GLY A 329 1.62 -2.02 5.25
C GLY A 329 2.64 -0.98 4.79
N PHE A 330 3.17 -1.15 3.57
CA PHE A 330 3.89 -0.13 2.81
C PHE A 330 5.10 0.48 3.52
N GLY A 331 6.00 -0.34 4.09
CA GLY A 331 7.16 0.15 4.86
C GLY A 331 6.89 0.27 6.36
N GLY A 332 5.63 0.51 6.76
CA GLY A 332 5.23 0.55 8.16
C GLY A 332 5.59 -0.73 8.94
N PRO A 333 5.29 -1.95 8.42
CA PRO A 333 5.71 -3.19 9.07
C PRO A 333 7.22 -3.25 9.28
N GLN A 334 8.02 -2.81 8.30
CA GLN A 334 9.47 -2.85 8.39
C GLN A 334 10.01 -1.91 9.47
N GLY A 335 9.50 -0.67 9.56
CA GLY A 335 9.86 0.25 10.63
C GLY A 335 9.50 -0.29 12.02
N MET A 336 8.27 -0.79 12.19
CA MET A 336 7.79 -1.32 13.47
C MET A 336 8.53 -2.60 13.89
N LEU A 337 8.86 -3.49 12.94
CA LEU A 337 9.58 -4.71 13.21
C LEU A 337 10.99 -4.44 13.76
N VAL A 338 11.68 -3.39 13.29
CA VAL A 338 12.97 -2.96 13.85
C VAL A 338 12.82 -2.65 15.33
N MET A 339 11.81 -1.87 15.71
CA MET A 339 11.60 -1.51 17.11
C MET A 339 11.16 -2.69 17.98
N GLU A 340 10.29 -3.57 17.46
CA GLU A 340 9.94 -4.81 18.16
C GLU A 340 11.13 -5.74 18.36
N ASP A 341 12.01 -5.85 17.36
CA ASP A 341 13.26 -6.61 17.47
C ASP A 341 14.20 -6.01 18.51
N ILE A 342 14.35 -4.68 18.54
CA ILE A 342 15.14 -3.97 19.55
C ILE A 342 14.61 -4.27 20.95
N LEU A 343 13.30 -4.10 21.19
CA LEU A 343 12.70 -4.34 22.49
C LEU A 343 12.79 -5.83 22.90
N GLY A 344 12.57 -6.75 21.97
CA GLY A 344 12.72 -8.19 22.19
C GLY A 344 14.15 -8.59 22.58
N ARG A 345 15.17 -7.94 21.99
CA ARG A 345 16.58 -8.18 22.34
C ARG A 345 17.00 -7.50 23.64
N CYS A 346 16.46 -6.32 23.97
CA CYS A 346 16.86 -5.53 25.13
C CYS A 346 16.16 -5.97 26.43
N ALA A 347 14.92 -6.44 26.38
CA ALA A 347 14.17 -6.88 27.56
C ALA A 347 14.94 -7.87 28.47
N PRO A 348 15.49 -9.00 27.97
CA PRO A 348 16.26 -9.92 28.83
C PRO A 348 17.54 -9.29 29.40
N LEU A 349 18.18 -8.35 28.67
CA LEU A 349 19.40 -7.67 29.11
C LEU A 349 19.13 -6.63 30.21
N LEU A 350 17.94 -6.05 30.20
CA LEU A 350 17.45 -5.16 31.25
C LEU A 350 16.87 -5.93 32.44
N GLY A 351 16.76 -7.26 32.34
CA GLY A 351 16.12 -8.10 33.37
C GLY A 351 14.62 -7.85 33.49
N LEU A 352 13.97 -7.44 32.41
CA LEU A 352 12.53 -7.11 32.36
C LEU A 352 11.76 -8.14 31.53
N ASP A 353 10.50 -8.36 31.90
CA ASP A 353 9.57 -9.08 31.03
C ASP A 353 9.33 -8.25 29.74
N PRO A 354 9.35 -8.88 28.54
CA PRO A 354 9.16 -8.15 27.29
C PRO A 354 7.80 -7.45 27.16
N ALA A 355 6.73 -7.94 27.78
CA ALA A 355 5.44 -7.26 27.78
C ALA A 355 5.47 -6.01 28.68
N ASP A 356 6.11 -6.12 29.85
CA ASP A 356 6.27 -4.99 30.77
C ASP A 356 7.12 -3.87 30.18
N LEU A 357 8.22 -4.20 29.49
CA LEU A 357 9.06 -3.19 28.80
C LEU A 357 8.27 -2.42 27.75
N ARG A 358 7.42 -3.10 26.98
CA ARG A 358 6.55 -2.48 25.98
C ARG A 358 5.54 -1.54 26.63
N GLU A 359 4.83 -2.02 27.65
CA GLU A 359 3.77 -1.26 28.33
C GLU A 359 4.29 0.01 29.01
N ARG A 360 5.48 -0.04 29.63
CA ARG A 360 6.13 1.14 30.25
C ARG A 360 6.36 2.28 29.26
N ASN A 361 6.58 1.95 28.00
CA ASN A 361 6.98 2.89 26.97
C ASN A 361 5.82 3.38 26.08
N PHE A 362 4.57 2.98 26.33
CA PHE A 362 3.44 3.42 25.51
C PHE A 362 3.27 4.95 25.48
N TYR A 363 2.82 5.45 24.33
CA TYR A 363 2.38 6.83 24.19
C TYR A 363 1.32 7.22 25.24
N ARG A 364 1.43 8.45 25.74
CA ARG A 364 0.55 9.08 26.73
C ARG A 364 -0.06 10.36 26.17
N PRO A 365 -1.18 10.85 26.75
CA PRO A 365 -1.80 12.10 26.30
C PRO A 365 -0.81 13.27 26.25
N GLY A 366 -0.87 14.05 25.17
CA GLY A 366 -0.01 15.22 24.96
C GLY A 366 1.35 14.91 24.32
N GLN A 367 1.68 13.65 24.09
CA GLN A 367 2.91 13.26 23.39
C GLN A 367 2.75 13.26 21.87
N THR A 368 3.85 13.55 21.18
CA THR A 368 3.96 13.54 19.72
C THR A 368 4.89 12.43 19.23
N THR A 369 4.69 12.00 17.98
CA THR A 369 5.60 11.11 17.26
C THR A 369 6.95 11.80 16.99
N PRO A 370 8.00 11.06 16.57
CA PRO A 370 9.28 11.67 16.21
C PRO A 370 9.19 12.69 15.06
N TYR A 371 8.19 12.56 14.19
CA TYR A 371 7.90 13.50 13.11
C TYR A 371 6.91 14.62 13.51
N GLY A 372 6.60 14.76 14.80
CA GLY A 372 5.86 15.91 15.35
C GLY A 372 4.35 15.79 15.39
N GLN A 373 3.75 14.69 14.90
CA GLN A 373 2.30 14.51 14.93
C GLN A 373 1.82 14.17 16.36
N PRO A 374 0.80 14.87 16.90
CA PRO A 374 0.15 14.45 18.13
C PRO A 374 -0.47 13.06 18.01
N VAL A 375 -0.24 12.20 19.00
CA VAL A 375 -0.87 10.88 19.05
C VAL A 375 -2.22 11.02 19.76
N GLY A 376 -3.31 10.89 19.01
CA GLY A 376 -4.67 10.94 19.54
C GLY A 376 -5.13 9.60 20.12
N GLN A 377 -6.13 9.61 21.02
CA GLN A 377 -6.78 8.41 21.58
C GLN A 377 -5.79 7.41 22.22
N THR A 378 -4.75 7.92 22.91
CA THR A 378 -3.71 7.09 23.54
C THR A 378 -4.26 6.13 24.60
N ASP A 379 -5.43 6.44 25.17
CA ASP A 379 -6.16 5.55 26.09
C ASP A 379 -6.53 4.21 25.43
N ARG A 380 -6.76 4.19 24.10
CA ARG A 380 -7.07 2.96 23.36
C ARG A 380 -5.90 1.98 23.35
N ILE A 381 -4.65 2.46 23.36
CA ILE A 381 -3.45 1.60 23.37
C ILE A 381 -3.44 0.69 24.60
N GLY A 382 -3.65 1.29 25.79
CA GLY A 382 -3.73 0.55 27.04
C GLY A 382 -4.98 -0.32 27.14
N ARG A 383 -6.15 0.23 26.78
CA ARG A 383 -7.41 -0.52 26.81
C ARG A 383 -7.37 -1.79 25.96
N ILE A 384 -6.89 -1.70 24.73
CA ILE A 384 -6.72 -2.86 23.83
C ILE A 384 -5.74 -3.87 24.44
N TRP A 385 -4.60 -3.40 24.95
CA TRP A 385 -3.58 -4.24 25.56
C TRP A 385 -4.14 -5.06 26.73
N HIS A 386 -4.86 -4.41 27.66
CA HIS A 386 -5.47 -5.08 28.80
C HIS A 386 -6.61 -6.01 28.38
N GLU A 387 -7.45 -5.61 27.42
CA GLU A 387 -8.53 -6.47 26.91
C GLU A 387 -7.98 -7.75 26.24
N VAL A 388 -6.86 -7.68 25.51
CA VAL A 388 -6.19 -8.89 25.01
C VAL A 388 -5.66 -9.75 26.15
N ARG A 389 -5.00 -9.16 27.17
CA ARG A 389 -4.48 -9.94 28.31
C ARG A 389 -5.60 -10.69 29.04
N ASP A 390 -6.73 -10.03 29.26
CA ASP A 390 -7.88 -10.62 29.93
C ASP A 390 -8.49 -11.74 29.09
N THR A 391 -8.73 -11.49 27.80
CA THR A 391 -9.43 -12.42 26.92
C THR A 391 -8.57 -13.59 26.44
N ALA A 392 -7.25 -13.42 26.46
CA ALA A 392 -6.27 -14.45 26.19
C ALA A 392 -5.98 -15.35 27.41
N ASP A 393 -6.57 -15.08 28.59
CA ASP A 393 -6.23 -15.71 29.86
C ASP A 393 -4.73 -15.63 30.20
N TRP A 394 -4.12 -14.47 29.99
CA TRP A 394 -2.67 -14.24 30.01
C TRP A 394 -1.96 -14.91 31.19
N THR A 395 -2.39 -14.60 32.42
CA THR A 395 -1.76 -15.10 33.65
C THR A 395 -1.85 -16.61 33.78
N ARG A 396 -3.01 -17.18 33.45
CA ARG A 396 -3.23 -18.64 33.52
C ARG A 396 -2.30 -19.37 32.54
N ARG A 397 -2.22 -18.89 31.29
CA ARG A 397 -1.40 -19.52 30.26
C ARG A 397 0.10 -19.34 30.50
N GLN A 398 0.54 -18.21 31.04
CA GLN A 398 1.94 -18.07 31.45
C GLN A 398 2.34 -19.14 32.48
N HIS A 399 1.46 -19.46 33.44
CA HIS A 399 1.71 -20.52 34.40
C HIS A 399 1.76 -21.91 33.74
N GLU A 400 0.78 -22.23 32.89
CA GLU A 400 0.74 -23.51 32.15
C GLU A 400 1.95 -23.70 31.24
N ILE A 401 2.42 -22.63 30.60
CA ILE A 401 3.63 -22.64 29.76
C ILE A 401 4.87 -22.90 30.61
N ALA A 402 4.99 -22.27 31.79
CA ALA A 402 6.11 -22.50 32.69
C ALA A 402 6.15 -23.97 33.16
N GLU A 403 5.00 -24.54 33.54
CA GLU A 403 4.87 -25.96 33.91
C GLU A 403 5.22 -26.88 32.73
N PHE A 404 4.69 -26.59 31.54
CA PHE A 404 5.00 -27.35 30.33
C PHE A 404 6.49 -27.33 30.02
N ASN A 405 7.12 -26.14 30.05
CA ASN A 405 8.54 -25.98 29.77
C ASN A 405 9.43 -26.67 30.80
N ALA A 406 9.01 -26.75 32.07
CA ALA A 406 9.73 -27.51 33.09
C ALA A 406 9.65 -29.02 32.84
N ALA A 407 8.50 -29.52 32.40
CA ALA A 407 8.27 -30.94 32.13
C ALA A 407 8.84 -31.43 30.78
N HIS A 408 9.02 -30.54 29.80
CA HIS A 408 9.43 -30.89 28.44
C HIS A 408 10.79 -30.23 28.09
N PRO A 409 11.92 -30.95 28.20
CA PRO A 409 13.24 -30.37 27.93
C PRO A 409 13.48 -30.08 26.43
N ASN A 410 12.85 -30.85 25.55
CA ASN A 410 13.08 -30.81 24.10
C ASN A 410 12.00 -30.06 23.31
N THR A 411 10.94 -29.62 23.98
CA THR A 411 9.83 -28.88 23.36
C THR A 411 9.51 -27.70 24.26
N LYS A 412 9.50 -26.48 23.72
CA LYS A 412 9.22 -25.28 24.49
C LYS A 412 8.03 -24.52 23.93
N ARG A 413 7.24 -23.96 24.82
CA ARG A 413 6.18 -23.00 24.53
C ARG A 413 6.58 -21.61 24.97
N ALA A 414 5.99 -20.61 24.32
CA ALA A 414 6.04 -19.23 24.77
C ALA A 414 4.78 -18.49 24.34
N LEU A 415 4.47 -17.42 25.05
CA LEU A 415 3.33 -16.55 24.82
C LEU A 415 3.85 -15.11 24.78
N ALA A 416 3.77 -14.47 23.61
CA ALA A 416 4.19 -13.09 23.43
C ALA A 416 3.00 -12.18 23.09
N LEU A 417 3.08 -10.94 23.54
CA LEU A 417 2.09 -9.90 23.30
C LEU A 417 2.76 -8.67 22.70
N THR A 418 2.25 -8.21 21.56
CA THR A 418 2.74 -7.02 20.84
C THR A 418 1.58 -6.09 20.52
N ASN A 419 1.86 -4.79 20.47
CA ASN A 419 0.89 -3.72 20.21
C ASN A 419 1.23 -3.03 18.87
N ILE A 420 0.26 -2.37 18.24
CA ILE A 420 0.48 -1.64 16.99
C ILE A 420 -0.15 -0.23 17.02
N LYS A 421 0.57 0.74 16.44
CA LYS A 421 0.04 2.05 16.01
C LYS A 421 0.34 2.23 14.53
N PHE A 422 -0.68 2.34 13.68
CA PHE A 422 -0.50 2.55 12.24
C PHE A 422 -1.21 3.80 11.76
N GLY A 423 -0.48 4.69 11.09
CA GLY A 423 -0.98 5.97 10.59
C GLY A 423 -1.78 5.82 9.29
N ILE A 424 -3.00 6.34 9.28
CA ILE A 424 -3.88 6.30 8.11
C ILE A 424 -3.88 7.61 7.35
N SER A 425 -3.38 7.50 6.10
CA SER A 425 -3.49 8.38 4.93
C SER A 425 -2.31 8.08 4.00
N PHE A 426 -2.36 8.51 2.75
CA PHE A 426 -1.16 8.56 1.90
C PHE A 426 -0.17 9.60 2.44
N ASN A 427 1.13 9.27 2.52
CA ASN A 427 2.18 10.23 2.92
C ASN A 427 2.23 11.42 1.95
N LEU A 428 1.94 11.18 0.66
CA LEU A 428 1.75 12.23 -0.32
C LEU A 428 0.34 12.81 -0.16
N THR A 429 0.24 14.00 0.43
CA THR A 429 -1.03 14.63 0.80
C THR A 429 -2.03 14.71 -0.36
N ALA A 430 -1.55 14.97 -1.58
CA ALA A 430 -2.38 15.08 -2.77
C ALA A 430 -3.20 13.81 -3.10
N PHE A 431 -2.79 12.63 -2.62
CA PHE A 431 -3.46 11.37 -2.92
C PHE A 431 -4.63 11.07 -1.95
N ASN A 432 -4.85 11.94 -0.96
CA ASN A 432 -5.94 11.77 0.01
C ASN A 432 -7.25 12.38 -0.49
N GLN A 433 -7.70 11.92 -1.64
CA GLN A 433 -8.93 12.35 -2.29
C GLN A 433 -9.69 11.17 -2.92
N GLY A 434 -11.02 11.26 -2.94
CA GLY A 434 -11.90 10.25 -3.52
C GLY A 434 -13.05 10.90 -4.28
N GLY A 435 -13.49 10.26 -5.36
CA GLY A 435 -14.61 10.71 -6.19
C GLY A 435 -15.65 9.62 -6.39
N SER A 436 -16.89 10.02 -6.66
CA SER A 436 -17.99 9.11 -6.97
C SER A 436 -19.00 9.72 -7.95
N LEU A 437 -19.77 8.87 -8.61
CA LEU A 437 -20.93 9.20 -9.43
C LEU A 437 -22.10 8.30 -9.01
N VAL A 438 -23.22 8.91 -8.59
CA VAL A 438 -24.43 8.19 -8.17
C VAL A 438 -25.58 8.58 -9.10
N LEU A 439 -26.28 7.56 -9.62
CA LEU A 439 -27.42 7.69 -10.52
C LEU A 439 -28.65 6.99 -9.91
N ILE A 440 -29.78 7.68 -9.85
CA ILE A 440 -31.07 7.09 -9.50
C ILE A 440 -31.91 7.01 -10.78
N TYR A 441 -32.28 5.80 -11.19
CA TYR A 441 -33.12 5.57 -12.36
C TYR A 441 -34.61 5.73 -12.03
N LYS A 442 -35.44 5.81 -13.07
CA LYS A 442 -36.89 6.08 -12.95
C LYS A 442 -37.67 5.01 -12.18
N ASP A 443 -37.11 3.80 -12.06
CA ASP A 443 -37.65 2.68 -11.29
C ASP A 443 -37.17 2.68 -9.83
N GLY A 444 -36.47 3.74 -9.40
CA GLY A 444 -35.90 3.86 -8.06
C GLY A 444 -34.62 3.07 -7.84
N SER A 445 -34.13 2.32 -8.84
CA SER A 445 -32.84 1.63 -8.72
C SER A 445 -31.68 2.64 -8.73
N VAL A 446 -30.63 2.33 -7.97
CA VAL A 446 -29.47 3.21 -7.76
C VAL A 446 -28.22 2.53 -8.29
N LEU A 447 -27.51 3.20 -9.20
CA LEU A 447 -26.20 2.79 -9.67
C LEU A 447 -25.14 3.72 -9.09
N VAL A 448 -24.17 3.12 -8.40
CA VAL A 448 -23.04 3.81 -7.80
C VAL A 448 -21.77 3.49 -8.59
N ASN A 449 -20.95 4.50 -8.83
CA ASN A 449 -19.58 4.36 -9.31
C ASN A 449 -18.65 5.18 -8.41
N HIS A 450 -17.44 4.68 -8.16
CA HIS A 450 -16.45 5.35 -7.34
C HIS A 450 -15.05 5.03 -7.82
N GLY A 451 -14.04 5.80 -7.39
CA GLY A 451 -12.66 5.64 -7.85
C GLY A 451 -11.93 4.42 -7.29
N GLY A 452 -12.34 3.91 -6.13
CA GLY A 452 -11.74 2.71 -5.54
C GLY A 452 -12.02 1.41 -6.31
N THR A 453 -11.12 0.43 -6.22
CA THR A 453 -11.15 -0.87 -6.92
C THR A 453 -11.33 -2.04 -5.95
N GLU A 454 -12.09 -3.06 -6.34
CA GLU A 454 -12.28 -4.28 -5.56
C GLU A 454 -11.18 -5.32 -5.80
N MET A 455 -10.58 -5.82 -4.73
CA MET A 455 -9.54 -6.86 -4.75
C MET A 455 -9.75 -7.94 -3.69
N GLY A 456 -10.98 -8.06 -3.16
CA GLY A 456 -11.35 -9.02 -2.11
C GLY A 456 -11.49 -8.39 -0.72
N GLN A 457 -11.17 -7.11 -0.55
CA GLN A 457 -11.31 -6.38 0.71
C GLN A 457 -12.75 -5.98 1.03
N GLY A 458 -13.70 -6.26 0.13
CA GLY A 458 -15.12 -5.97 0.34
C GLY A 458 -15.43 -4.47 0.27
N LEU A 459 -14.62 -3.71 -0.45
CA LEU A 459 -14.80 -2.28 -0.65
C LEU A 459 -16.16 -2.01 -1.28
N HIS A 460 -16.50 -2.73 -2.34
CA HIS A 460 -17.77 -2.56 -3.03
C HIS A 460 -18.97 -2.84 -2.11
N THR A 461 -18.90 -3.87 -1.25
CA THR A 461 -19.96 -4.12 -0.26
C THR A 461 -20.14 -2.94 0.69
N LYS A 462 -19.03 -2.42 1.25
CA LYS A 462 -19.07 -1.24 2.14
C LYS A 462 -19.65 -0.01 1.44
N MET A 463 -19.28 0.22 0.18
CA MET A 463 -19.78 1.35 -0.60
C MET A 463 -21.27 1.27 -0.90
N MET A 464 -21.81 0.07 -1.16
CA MET A 464 -23.26 -0.13 -1.28
C MET A 464 -24.00 0.13 0.04
N GLN A 465 -23.43 -0.32 1.16
CA GLN A 465 -23.97 -0.06 2.50
C GLN A 465 -24.00 1.44 2.79
N VAL A 466 -22.91 2.17 2.51
CA VAL A 466 -22.85 3.63 2.68
C VAL A 466 -23.94 4.34 1.85
N ALA A 467 -24.10 3.97 0.58
CA ALA A 467 -25.13 4.56 -0.28
C ALA A 467 -26.55 4.27 0.23
N ALA A 468 -26.84 3.01 0.58
CA ALA A 468 -28.14 2.58 1.09
C ALA A 468 -28.51 3.31 2.40
N THR A 469 -27.57 3.37 3.35
CA THR A 469 -27.74 4.08 4.62
C THR A 469 -27.93 5.58 4.40
N THR A 470 -27.14 6.19 3.52
CA THR A 470 -27.24 7.64 3.26
C THR A 470 -28.58 7.99 2.62
N LEU A 471 -29.05 7.22 1.65
CA LEU A 471 -30.32 7.44 0.96
C LEU A 471 -31.54 6.99 1.78
N GLY A 472 -31.36 6.15 2.79
CA GLY A 472 -32.43 5.60 3.60
C GLY A 472 -33.25 4.53 2.87
N ILE A 473 -32.60 3.70 2.04
CA ILE A 473 -33.25 2.69 1.18
C ILE A 473 -32.71 1.28 1.44
N PRO A 474 -33.46 0.22 1.09
CA PRO A 474 -32.96 -1.15 1.16
C PRO A 474 -31.75 -1.39 0.26
N LEU A 475 -30.78 -2.19 0.74
CA LEU A 475 -29.54 -2.49 0.02
C LEU A 475 -29.77 -3.04 -1.41
N HIS A 476 -30.80 -3.84 -1.63
CA HIS A 476 -31.10 -4.45 -2.93
C HIS A 476 -31.46 -3.43 -4.04
N LYS A 477 -31.79 -2.18 -3.68
CA LYS A 477 -32.00 -1.08 -4.64
C LYS A 477 -30.67 -0.53 -5.18
N VAL A 478 -29.54 -0.83 -4.54
CA VAL A 478 -28.21 -0.30 -4.88
C VAL A 478 -27.38 -1.34 -5.62
N ARG A 479 -26.77 -0.93 -6.73
CA ARG A 479 -25.79 -1.71 -7.49
C ARG A 479 -24.53 -0.90 -7.75
N LEU A 480 -23.37 -1.55 -7.76
CA LEU A 480 -22.12 -0.93 -8.20
C LEU A 480 -21.83 -1.18 -9.67
N ALA A 481 -21.35 -0.13 -10.36
CA ALA A 481 -20.69 -0.22 -11.65
C ALA A 481 -19.18 -0.47 -11.45
N PRO A 482 -18.51 -1.17 -12.39
CA PRO A 482 -17.05 -1.29 -12.38
C PRO A 482 -16.34 0.05 -12.31
N THR A 483 -15.20 0.10 -11.64
CA THR A 483 -14.34 1.28 -11.58
C THR A 483 -13.86 1.64 -12.98
N ARG A 484 -14.12 2.87 -13.44
CA ARG A 484 -13.75 3.35 -14.78
C ARG A 484 -13.31 4.81 -14.77
N THR A 485 -12.25 5.11 -15.51
CA THR A 485 -11.67 6.46 -15.58
C THR A 485 -12.57 7.47 -16.30
N ASP A 486 -13.47 7.04 -17.20
CA ASP A 486 -14.45 7.89 -17.89
C ASP A 486 -15.70 8.22 -17.03
N LYS A 487 -15.78 7.69 -15.82
CA LYS A 487 -16.86 7.97 -14.86
C LYS A 487 -16.38 8.76 -13.66
N VAL A 488 -15.24 8.36 -13.10
CA VAL A 488 -14.56 9.07 -12.00
C VAL A 488 -13.09 9.23 -12.42
N PRO A 489 -12.68 10.43 -12.85
CA PRO A 489 -11.31 10.69 -13.31
C PRO A 489 -10.37 10.98 -12.13
N ASN A 490 -9.05 10.97 -12.41
CA ASN A 490 -7.99 11.46 -11.51
C ASN A 490 -8.03 10.81 -10.11
N THR A 491 -8.31 9.51 -10.08
CA THR A 491 -8.40 8.74 -8.84
C THR A 491 -7.00 8.42 -8.32
N SER A 492 -6.79 8.50 -7.01
CA SER A 492 -5.62 7.86 -6.40
C SER A 492 -5.75 6.33 -6.41
N ALA A 493 -4.64 5.64 -6.19
CA ALA A 493 -4.64 4.19 -6.04
C ALA A 493 -5.57 3.73 -4.91
N THR A 494 -6.11 2.52 -5.02
CA THR A 494 -6.73 1.85 -3.87
C THR A 494 -5.63 1.25 -2.99
N ALA A 495 -5.08 2.09 -2.12
CA ALA A 495 -3.95 1.79 -1.23
C ALA A 495 -4.03 2.60 0.07
N ALA A 496 -2.97 2.58 0.90
CA ALA A 496 -2.87 3.27 2.20
C ALA A 496 -4.03 2.99 3.18
N SER A 497 -4.74 1.88 2.96
CA SER A 497 -6.00 1.50 3.60
C SER A 497 -7.13 2.55 3.49
N ALA A 498 -6.96 3.60 2.68
CA ALA A 498 -7.84 4.75 2.61
C ALA A 498 -9.04 4.54 1.67
N GLY A 499 -9.13 3.39 0.99
CA GLY A 499 -10.15 3.11 -0.01
C GLY A 499 -11.58 3.32 0.48
N ALA A 500 -11.93 2.77 1.66
CA ALA A 500 -13.26 2.93 2.23
C ALA A 500 -13.53 4.34 2.75
N ASP A 501 -12.54 4.97 3.41
CA ASP A 501 -12.65 6.33 3.95
C ASP A 501 -12.92 7.34 2.84
N LEU A 502 -12.08 7.35 1.80
CA LEU A 502 -12.13 8.32 0.71
C LEU A 502 -13.38 8.12 -0.16
N ASN A 503 -13.61 6.88 -0.61
CA ASN A 503 -14.74 6.61 -1.51
C ASN A 503 -16.08 6.60 -0.75
N GLY A 504 -16.09 6.19 0.51
CA GLY A 504 -17.26 6.25 1.37
C GLY A 504 -17.67 7.70 1.65
N GLY A 505 -16.70 8.57 1.95
CA GLY A 505 -16.92 10.01 2.07
C GLY A 505 -17.47 10.62 0.78
N ALA A 506 -16.90 10.26 -0.39
CA ALA A 506 -17.37 10.76 -1.68
C ALA A 506 -18.80 10.30 -2.02
N ILE A 507 -19.11 9.00 -1.81
CA ILE A 507 -20.44 8.44 -2.04
C ILE A 507 -21.46 9.08 -1.10
N LYS A 508 -21.13 9.20 0.19
CA LYS A 508 -21.99 9.86 1.16
C LYS A 508 -22.30 11.28 0.70
N ASN A 509 -21.31 12.03 0.23
CA ASN A 509 -21.50 13.37 -0.31
C ASN A 509 -22.45 13.39 -1.54
N ALA A 510 -22.30 12.47 -2.50
CA ALA A 510 -23.22 12.38 -3.65
C ALA A 510 -24.66 12.00 -3.22
N CYS A 511 -24.79 11.04 -2.31
CA CYS A 511 -26.07 10.58 -1.80
C CYS A 511 -26.79 11.65 -0.95
N GLU A 512 -26.07 12.46 -0.16
CA GLU A 512 -26.64 13.58 0.59
C GLU A 512 -27.20 14.66 -0.35
N GLN A 513 -26.52 14.96 -1.46
CA GLN A 513 -27.05 15.87 -2.48
C GLN A 513 -28.34 15.35 -3.09
N LEU A 514 -28.39 14.06 -3.47
CA LEU A 514 -29.58 13.43 -4.03
C LEU A 514 -30.72 13.37 -3.02
N ARG A 515 -30.42 12.98 -1.78
CA ARG A 515 -31.37 12.93 -0.68
C ARG A 515 -31.98 14.30 -0.39
N SER A 516 -31.18 15.36 -0.35
CA SER A 516 -31.68 16.72 -0.14
C SER A 516 -32.67 17.14 -1.22
N ARG A 517 -32.42 16.80 -2.50
CA ARG A 517 -33.35 17.06 -3.60
C ARG A 517 -34.66 16.27 -3.44
N LEU A 518 -34.56 15.01 -3.03
CA LEU A 518 -35.72 14.14 -2.82
C LEU A 518 -36.55 14.55 -1.59
N GLU A 519 -35.92 15.00 -0.51
CA GLU A 519 -36.60 15.53 0.68
C GLU A 519 -37.44 16.78 0.35
N GLN A 520 -36.97 17.62 -0.59
CA GLN A 520 -37.78 18.75 -1.08
C GLN A 520 -39.03 18.28 -1.84
N VAL A 521 -38.89 17.28 -2.72
CA VAL A 521 -40.02 16.71 -3.47
C VAL A 521 -41.01 16.05 -2.51
N ALA A 522 -40.51 15.25 -1.56
CA ALA A 522 -41.33 14.59 -0.55
C ALA A 522 -42.06 15.62 0.33
N GLY A 523 -41.38 16.67 0.80
CA GLY A 523 -42.00 17.74 1.59
C GLY A 523 -43.16 18.39 0.85
N SER A 524 -42.98 18.67 -0.45
CA SER A 524 -44.06 19.20 -1.29
C SER A 524 -45.24 18.24 -1.46
N GLN A 525 -44.99 16.93 -1.58
CA GLN A 525 -46.05 15.93 -1.71
C GLN A 525 -46.78 15.68 -0.39
N LEU A 526 -46.08 15.75 0.74
CA LEU A 526 -46.60 15.50 2.08
C LEU A 526 -47.14 16.76 2.76
N GLY A 527 -46.96 17.94 2.15
CA GLY A 527 -47.44 19.22 2.68
C GLY A 527 -46.65 19.73 3.91
N VAL A 528 -45.37 19.35 4.03
CA VAL A 528 -44.48 19.74 5.15
C VAL A 528 -43.17 20.35 4.66
N ASN A 529 -42.37 20.91 5.57
CA ASN A 529 -41.03 21.37 5.23
C ASN A 529 -40.11 20.17 4.94
N ALA A 530 -39.16 20.32 4.02
CA ALA A 530 -38.16 19.30 3.72
C ALA A 530 -37.34 18.89 4.97
N SER A 531 -37.09 19.83 5.89
CA SER A 531 -36.40 19.54 7.17
C SER A 531 -37.14 18.54 8.05
N ASP A 532 -38.44 18.39 7.84
CA ASP A 532 -39.33 17.53 8.62
C ASP A 532 -39.58 16.18 7.92
N VAL A 533 -38.92 15.93 6.79
CA VAL A 533 -38.99 14.64 6.08
C VAL A 533 -37.87 13.72 6.58
N ARG A 534 -38.20 12.44 6.78
CA ARG A 534 -37.22 11.37 7.00
C ARG A 534 -37.45 10.25 6.01
N ILE A 535 -36.41 9.84 5.30
CA ILE A 535 -36.43 8.67 4.43
C ILE A 535 -35.77 7.52 5.19
N VAL A 536 -36.54 6.47 5.46
CA VAL A 536 -36.10 5.26 6.18
C VAL A 536 -36.75 4.06 5.52
N ASP A 537 -35.96 3.02 5.24
CA ASP A 537 -36.40 1.77 4.60
C ASP A 537 -37.20 1.97 3.30
N GLY A 538 -36.84 2.99 2.52
CA GLY A 538 -37.48 3.29 1.24
C GLY A 538 -38.83 3.99 1.38
N VAL A 539 -39.12 4.60 2.52
CA VAL A 539 -40.34 5.38 2.75
C VAL A 539 -39.99 6.75 3.28
N ALA A 540 -40.47 7.80 2.60
CA ALA A 540 -40.40 9.17 3.08
C ALA A 540 -41.59 9.45 4.01
N ARG A 541 -41.31 9.91 5.24
CA ARG A 541 -42.30 10.22 6.28
C ARG A 541 -42.15 11.65 6.75
N ALA A 542 -43.27 12.30 7.03
CA ALA A 542 -43.31 13.60 7.68
C ALA A 542 -43.28 13.44 9.22
N LEU A 543 -42.44 14.21 9.92
CA LEU A 543 -42.42 14.20 11.39
C LEU A 543 -43.78 14.66 11.96
N GLY A 544 -44.34 13.87 12.87
CA GLY A 544 -45.62 14.18 13.51
C GLY A 544 -46.85 13.93 12.63
N SER A 545 -46.71 13.19 11.53
CA SER A 545 -47.78 12.79 10.63
C SER A 545 -47.64 11.32 10.23
N ASP A 546 -48.77 10.66 9.94
CA ASP A 546 -48.81 9.31 9.37
C ASP A 546 -48.74 9.33 7.83
N ALA A 547 -48.50 10.49 7.22
CA ALA A 547 -48.37 10.61 5.77
C ALA A 547 -47.04 10.00 5.30
N GLU A 548 -47.13 9.07 4.35
CA GLU A 548 -46.00 8.35 3.78
C GLU A 548 -45.97 8.49 2.26
N LEU A 549 -44.76 8.46 1.70
CA LEU A 549 -44.52 8.39 0.27
C LEU A 549 -43.44 7.34 -0.02
N ASP A 550 -43.79 6.32 -0.79
CA ASP A 550 -42.84 5.27 -1.16
C ASP A 550 -41.73 5.80 -2.08
N TRP A 551 -40.56 5.17 -1.99
CA TRP A 551 -39.35 5.57 -2.71
C TRP A 551 -39.55 5.64 -4.23
N ASP A 552 -40.24 4.67 -4.81
CA ASP A 552 -40.38 4.59 -6.27
C ASP A 552 -41.33 5.68 -6.78
N THR A 553 -42.42 5.95 -6.06
CA THR A 553 -43.30 7.09 -6.34
C THR A 553 -42.59 8.42 -6.13
N LEU A 554 -41.80 8.56 -5.07
CA LEU A 554 -40.99 9.76 -4.82
C LEU A 554 -40.02 10.04 -5.97
N VAL A 555 -39.29 9.01 -6.42
CA VAL A 555 -38.35 9.12 -7.54
C VAL A 555 -39.07 9.43 -8.84
N ARG A 556 -40.20 8.78 -9.15
CA ARG A 556 -41.00 9.09 -10.34
C ARG A 556 -41.54 10.51 -10.31
N THR A 557 -41.97 10.98 -9.14
CA THR A 557 -42.45 12.35 -8.93
C THR A 557 -41.31 13.35 -9.17
N ALA A 558 -40.13 13.09 -8.60
CA ALA A 558 -38.94 13.92 -8.81
C ALA A 558 -38.57 14.00 -10.30
N TYR A 559 -38.59 12.88 -11.02
CA TYR A 559 -38.37 12.86 -12.47
C TYR A 559 -39.40 13.70 -13.24
N MET A 560 -40.70 13.57 -12.93
CA MET A 560 -41.76 14.36 -13.58
C MET A 560 -41.63 15.86 -13.27
N GLN A 561 -41.07 16.21 -12.12
CA GLN A 561 -40.73 17.58 -11.74
C GLN A 561 -39.40 18.07 -12.35
N ARG A 562 -38.70 17.25 -13.14
CA ARG A 562 -37.39 17.54 -13.76
C ARG A 562 -36.28 17.80 -12.73
N VAL A 563 -36.38 17.15 -11.56
CA VAL A 563 -35.32 17.18 -10.55
C VAL A 563 -34.18 16.27 -11.00
N GLN A 564 -32.94 16.75 -10.89
CA GLN A 564 -31.76 16.01 -11.30
C GLN A 564 -31.48 14.82 -10.36
N LEU A 565 -31.56 13.60 -10.88
CA LEU A 565 -31.34 12.33 -10.17
C LEU A 565 -29.95 11.73 -10.43
N SER A 566 -28.99 12.60 -10.72
CA SER A 566 -27.56 12.27 -10.86
C SER A 566 -26.74 13.25 -10.01
N ALA A 567 -25.74 12.74 -9.31
CA ALA A 567 -24.81 13.57 -8.55
C ALA A 567 -23.40 12.98 -8.59
N SER A 568 -22.42 13.85 -8.79
CA SER A 568 -21.02 13.57 -8.46
C SER A 568 -20.76 13.89 -6.99
N GLY A 569 -19.93 13.09 -6.34
CA GLY A 569 -19.47 13.31 -4.98
C GLY A 569 -17.96 13.36 -4.92
N PHE A 570 -17.43 14.10 -3.97
CA PHE A 570 -16.00 14.23 -3.76
C PHE A 570 -15.68 14.35 -2.27
N TYR A 571 -14.56 13.77 -1.86
CA TYR A 571 -14.03 13.88 -0.51
C TYR A 571 -12.53 14.13 -0.57
N ARG A 572 -12.06 14.98 0.35
CA ARG A 572 -10.64 15.22 0.59
C ARG A 572 -10.39 15.15 2.08
N THR A 573 -9.39 14.39 2.49
CA THR A 573 -9.03 14.27 3.91
C THR A 573 -8.53 15.61 4.44
N GLU A 574 -9.16 16.11 5.51
CA GLU A 574 -8.80 17.39 6.14
C GLU A 574 -7.75 17.22 7.24
N GLY A 575 -6.90 18.25 7.41
CA GLY A 575 -5.94 18.35 8.53
C GLY A 575 -4.55 17.78 8.24
N LEU A 576 -4.31 17.25 7.04
CA LEU A 576 -3.02 16.71 6.64
C LEU A 576 -2.03 17.83 6.28
N HIS A 577 -0.80 17.73 6.78
CA HIS A 577 0.32 18.56 6.37
C HIS A 577 1.63 17.79 6.53
N TRP A 578 2.54 17.89 5.57
CA TRP A 578 3.80 17.16 5.58
C TRP A 578 4.91 17.97 4.92
N ASP A 579 6.00 18.21 5.65
CA ASP A 579 7.24 18.72 5.08
C ASP A 579 8.22 17.56 4.87
N ALA A 580 8.36 17.15 3.61
CA ALA A 580 9.24 16.05 3.24
C ALA A 580 10.74 16.36 3.42
N LYS A 581 11.14 17.65 3.51
CA LYS A 581 12.54 18.04 3.69
C LYS A 581 12.98 17.92 5.14
N THR A 582 12.16 18.42 6.06
CA THR A 582 12.42 18.34 7.51
C THR A 582 11.88 17.04 8.13
N PHE A 583 11.09 16.29 7.36
CA PHE A 583 10.46 15.05 7.79
C PHE A 583 9.53 15.25 9.01
N HIS A 584 8.77 16.35 8.98
CA HIS A 584 7.96 16.82 10.09
C HIS A 584 6.54 17.23 9.64
N GLY A 585 5.53 16.94 10.47
CA GLY A 585 4.14 17.35 10.28
C GLY A 585 3.12 16.32 10.76
N SER A 586 1.88 16.42 10.26
CA SER A 586 0.80 15.46 10.46
C SER A 586 0.42 14.79 9.12
N PRO A 587 1.18 13.78 8.67
CA PRO A 587 0.90 13.07 7.42
C PRO A 587 -0.31 12.12 7.52
N PHE A 588 -0.78 11.81 8.72
CA PHE A 588 -1.90 10.89 8.95
C PHE A 588 -3.12 11.59 9.55
N LYS A 589 -4.32 11.15 9.17
CA LYS A 589 -5.59 11.67 9.70
C LYS A 589 -5.83 11.19 11.12
N TYR A 590 -5.66 9.89 11.33
CA TYR A 590 -5.78 9.20 12.61
C TYR A 590 -4.83 7.99 12.62
N PHE A 591 -4.79 7.29 13.76
CA PHE A 591 -4.04 6.04 13.91
C PHE A 591 -5.00 4.88 14.17
N ALA A 592 -4.80 3.75 13.50
CA ALA A 592 -5.40 2.48 13.84
C ALA A 592 -4.53 1.77 14.89
N TYR A 593 -5.19 1.16 15.88
CA TYR A 593 -4.55 0.49 17.01
C TYR A 593 -4.94 -0.99 17.07
N GLY A 594 -4.14 -1.80 17.73
CA GLY A 594 -4.45 -3.22 17.97
C GLY A 594 -3.38 -3.92 18.77
N ALA A 595 -3.72 -5.06 19.37
CA ALA A 595 -2.80 -5.94 20.05
C ALA A 595 -3.07 -7.40 19.69
N ALA A 596 -2.05 -8.23 19.78
CA ALA A 596 -2.18 -9.67 19.62
C ALA A 596 -1.32 -10.42 20.63
N ALA A 597 -1.92 -11.42 21.29
CA ALA A 597 -1.23 -12.41 22.10
C ALA A 597 -1.15 -13.72 21.30
N THR A 598 0.07 -14.24 21.10
CA THR A 598 0.28 -15.48 20.36
C THR A 598 1.05 -16.49 21.21
N GLU A 599 0.54 -17.71 21.29
CA GLU A 599 1.27 -18.87 21.82
C GLU A 599 1.78 -19.77 20.70
N VAL A 600 3.04 -20.16 20.83
CA VAL A 600 3.70 -21.12 19.93
C VAL A 600 4.25 -22.29 20.73
N GLU A 601 4.46 -23.41 20.03
CA GLU A 601 5.19 -24.56 20.54
C GLU A 601 6.30 -24.92 19.54
N VAL A 602 7.54 -25.03 20.01
CA VAL A 602 8.76 -25.23 19.20
C VAL A 602 9.43 -26.56 19.56
N ASP A 603 9.77 -27.34 18.54
CA ASP A 603 10.61 -28.53 18.65
C ASP A 603 12.11 -28.16 18.62
N GLY A 604 12.84 -28.55 19.67
CA GLY A 604 14.25 -28.19 19.84
C GLY A 604 15.25 -29.03 19.02
N PHE A 605 14.78 -30.02 18.25
CA PHE A 605 15.64 -30.83 17.37
C PHE A 605 15.61 -30.36 15.92
N THR A 606 14.49 -29.80 15.49
CA THR A 606 14.23 -29.44 14.09
C THR A 606 13.96 -27.94 13.90
N GLY A 607 13.62 -27.22 14.97
CA GLY A 607 13.13 -25.84 14.90
C GLY A 607 11.72 -25.73 14.32
N ALA A 608 11.06 -26.84 13.99
CA ALA A 608 9.66 -26.83 13.59
C ALA A 608 8.77 -26.31 14.72
N TYR A 609 7.68 -25.66 14.36
CA TYR A 609 6.77 -25.05 15.34
C TYR A 609 5.33 -25.08 14.85
N ARG A 610 4.41 -24.83 15.78
CA ARG A 610 2.99 -24.62 15.51
C ARG A 610 2.49 -23.40 16.27
N ILE A 611 1.56 -22.68 15.67
CA ILE A 611 0.84 -21.58 16.31
C ILE A 611 -0.37 -22.20 17.02
N ARG A 612 -0.33 -22.24 18.35
CA ARG A 612 -1.37 -22.90 19.15
C ARG A 612 -2.60 -22.03 19.25
N ARG A 613 -2.42 -20.77 19.61
CA ARG A 613 -3.53 -19.86 19.86
C ARG A 613 -3.14 -18.41 19.65
N VAL A 614 -4.04 -17.67 19.02
CA VAL A 614 -3.93 -16.24 18.77
C VAL A 614 -5.17 -15.52 19.30
N ASP A 615 -4.97 -14.48 20.09
CA ASP A 615 -6.03 -13.63 20.62
C ASP A 615 -5.76 -12.17 20.20
N ILE A 616 -6.71 -11.55 19.50
CA ILE A 616 -6.59 -10.20 18.91
C ILE A 616 -7.73 -9.30 19.40
N VAL A 617 -7.38 -8.06 19.74
CA VAL A 617 -8.31 -6.92 19.79
C VAL A 617 -7.81 -5.86 18.83
N HIS A 618 -8.67 -5.40 17.92
CA HIS A 618 -8.30 -4.43 16.88
C HIS A 618 -9.29 -3.25 16.80
N ASP A 619 -8.77 -2.02 16.70
CA ASP A 619 -9.56 -0.79 16.59
C ASP A 619 -9.91 -0.50 15.13
N VAL A 620 -11.17 -0.73 14.78
CA VAL A 620 -11.76 -0.44 13.46
C VAL A 620 -12.79 0.70 13.53
N GLY A 621 -12.80 1.46 14.63
CA GLY A 621 -13.86 2.42 14.93
C GLY A 621 -15.27 1.79 14.90
N ASP A 622 -16.25 2.58 14.48
CA ASP A 622 -17.60 2.08 14.19
C ASP A 622 -17.60 1.40 12.82
N SER A 623 -17.30 0.10 12.82
CA SER A 623 -17.15 -0.72 11.62
C SER A 623 -18.32 -0.54 10.63
N LEU A 624 -17.99 -0.28 9.36
CA LEU A 624 -18.98 -0.26 8.27
C LEU A 624 -19.57 -1.65 7.99
N SER A 625 -18.77 -2.70 8.22
CA SER A 625 -19.15 -4.09 7.95
C SER A 625 -18.30 -5.04 8.80
N PRO A 626 -18.79 -5.41 10.00
CA PRO A 626 -17.99 -6.16 10.98
C PRO A 626 -17.45 -7.50 10.47
N LEU A 627 -18.24 -8.24 9.66
CA LEU A 627 -17.80 -9.52 9.10
C LEU A 627 -16.65 -9.36 8.10
N ILE A 628 -16.68 -8.29 7.30
CA ILE A 628 -15.58 -7.96 6.38
C ILE A 628 -14.34 -7.55 7.17
N ASP A 629 -14.52 -6.75 8.22
CA ASP A 629 -13.40 -6.27 9.03
C ASP A 629 -12.72 -7.39 9.82
N ILE A 630 -13.48 -8.34 10.37
CA ILE A 630 -12.93 -9.57 10.98
C ILE A 630 -12.09 -10.33 9.95
N GLY A 631 -12.63 -10.57 8.74
CA GLY A 631 -11.88 -11.25 7.68
C GLY A 631 -10.63 -10.51 7.22
N GLN A 632 -10.64 -9.16 7.24
CA GLN A 632 -9.45 -8.35 6.96
C GLN A 632 -8.39 -8.49 8.06
N VAL A 633 -8.81 -8.55 9.34
CA VAL A 633 -7.93 -8.79 10.48
C VAL A 633 -7.29 -10.17 10.39
N GLU A 634 -8.10 -11.23 10.19
CA GLU A 634 -7.63 -12.61 10.04
C GLU A 634 -6.65 -12.74 8.87
N GLY A 635 -7.05 -12.29 7.68
CA GLY A 635 -6.20 -12.37 6.49
C GLY A 635 -4.94 -11.50 6.58
N GLY A 636 -5.01 -10.35 7.25
CA GLY A 636 -3.85 -9.51 7.53
C GLY A 636 -2.87 -10.19 8.45
N PHE A 637 -3.34 -10.70 9.58
CA PHE A 637 -2.52 -11.44 10.54
C PHE A 637 -1.84 -12.65 9.90
N VAL A 638 -2.57 -13.49 9.16
CA VAL A 638 -2.00 -14.69 8.52
C VAL A 638 -0.94 -14.32 7.47
N GLN A 639 -1.18 -13.28 6.67
CA GLN A 639 -0.19 -12.77 5.71
C GLN A 639 1.08 -12.24 6.40
N GLY A 640 0.92 -11.59 7.56
CA GLY A 640 2.04 -11.15 8.39
C GLY A 640 2.79 -12.32 9.03
N ALA A 641 2.08 -13.35 9.49
CA ALA A 641 2.68 -14.56 10.03
C ALA A 641 3.48 -15.30 8.96
N GLY A 642 2.95 -15.38 7.73
CA GLY A 642 3.67 -15.88 6.55
C GLY A 642 4.98 -15.14 6.31
N TRP A 643 4.93 -13.80 6.19
CA TRP A 643 6.11 -12.95 6.02
C TRP A 643 7.20 -13.20 7.06
N LEU A 644 6.79 -13.29 8.34
CA LEU A 644 7.73 -13.36 9.45
C LEU A 644 8.24 -14.76 9.74
N THR A 645 7.72 -15.80 9.08
CA THR A 645 8.00 -17.19 9.49
C THR A 645 8.22 -18.17 8.33
N LEU A 646 7.51 -18.07 7.20
CA LEU A 646 7.57 -19.07 6.12
C LEU A 646 8.12 -18.52 4.81
N GLU A 647 7.76 -17.28 4.50
CA GLU A 647 7.93 -16.67 3.20
C GLU A 647 9.36 -16.18 2.99
N ASP A 648 10.18 -17.01 2.34
CA ASP A 648 11.61 -16.79 2.18
C ASP A 648 11.99 -16.56 0.72
N LEU A 649 12.30 -15.31 0.35
CA LEU A 649 12.85 -14.97 -0.96
C LEU A 649 14.35 -15.32 -0.99
N ARG A 650 14.73 -16.20 -1.91
CA ARG A 650 16.13 -16.59 -2.13
C ARG A 650 16.59 -16.28 -3.54
N TRP A 651 17.67 -15.52 -3.64
CA TRP A 651 18.37 -15.23 -4.89
C TRP A 651 19.64 -16.08 -4.99
N ASP A 652 20.06 -16.40 -6.21
CA ASP A 652 21.38 -16.97 -6.48
C ASP A 652 22.42 -15.87 -6.31
N THR A 653 23.20 -15.95 -5.22
CA THR A 653 24.25 -14.98 -4.88
C THR A 653 25.64 -15.46 -5.26
N GLY A 654 25.76 -16.62 -5.92
CA GLY A 654 27.06 -17.11 -6.38
C GLY A 654 27.64 -16.29 -7.54
N ASP A 655 28.90 -16.55 -7.89
CA ASP A 655 29.58 -15.92 -9.03
C ASP A 655 29.34 -16.66 -10.36
N GLY A 656 28.42 -17.63 -10.37
CA GLY A 656 28.09 -18.43 -11.53
C GLY A 656 27.17 -17.72 -12.54
N PRO A 657 26.87 -18.36 -13.68
CA PRO A 657 26.01 -17.78 -14.72
C PRO A 657 24.56 -17.55 -14.27
N GLY A 658 24.15 -18.12 -13.13
CA GLY A 658 22.83 -17.94 -12.53
C GLY A 658 22.72 -16.77 -11.55
N ARG A 659 23.80 -16.00 -11.32
CA ARG A 659 23.80 -14.87 -10.38
C ARG A 659 22.61 -13.94 -10.60
N GLY A 660 21.92 -13.58 -9.52
CA GLY A 660 20.72 -12.74 -9.55
C GLY A 660 19.43 -13.45 -9.95
N ARG A 661 19.44 -14.77 -10.19
CA ARG A 661 18.22 -15.56 -10.45
C ARG A 661 17.43 -15.81 -9.16
N LEU A 662 16.11 -15.64 -9.21
CA LEU A 662 15.24 -16.01 -8.09
C LEU A 662 15.14 -17.54 -7.99
N LEU A 663 15.59 -18.11 -6.88
CA LEU A 663 15.53 -19.55 -6.61
C LEU A 663 14.12 -19.99 -6.19
N THR A 664 13.37 -19.10 -5.55
CA THR A 664 11.99 -19.34 -5.07
C THR A 664 10.94 -18.83 -6.04
N GLN A 665 11.07 -19.17 -7.32
CA GLN A 665 10.26 -18.67 -8.45
C GLN A 665 8.99 -19.48 -8.76
N ALA A 666 8.49 -20.26 -7.80
CA ALA A 666 7.27 -21.07 -7.95
C ALA A 666 6.60 -21.34 -6.59
N ALA A 667 5.31 -21.72 -6.62
CA ALA A 667 4.55 -22.15 -5.44
C ALA A 667 5.18 -23.37 -4.70
N SER A 668 5.91 -24.21 -5.44
CA SER A 668 6.62 -25.35 -4.87
C SER A 668 7.81 -24.94 -3.99
N THR A 669 8.39 -23.76 -4.23
CA THR A 669 9.60 -23.27 -3.58
C THR A 669 9.37 -22.06 -2.67
N TYR A 670 8.39 -21.22 -2.97
CA TYR A 670 7.97 -20.11 -2.12
C TYR A 670 6.74 -20.52 -1.32
N LYS A 671 6.86 -20.57 0.01
CA LYS A 671 5.84 -21.14 0.90
C LYS A 671 5.02 -20.06 1.56
N LEU A 672 3.77 -19.95 1.11
CA LEU A 672 2.72 -19.22 1.82
C LEU A 672 2.22 -20.05 3.01
N PRO A 673 1.58 -19.41 4.01
CA PRO A 673 0.75 -20.13 4.96
C PRO A 673 -0.31 -20.97 4.24
N SER A 674 -0.33 -22.26 4.54
CA SER A 674 -1.42 -23.16 4.19
C SER A 674 -2.30 -23.43 5.42
N PHE A 675 -3.33 -24.27 5.28
CA PHE A 675 -4.22 -24.58 6.40
C PHE A 675 -3.49 -25.18 7.62
N SER A 676 -2.36 -25.87 7.43
CA SER A 676 -1.58 -26.42 8.55
C SER A 676 -0.82 -25.38 9.35
N GLU A 677 -0.57 -24.18 8.80
CA GLU A 677 0.12 -23.09 9.49
C GLU A 677 -0.85 -22.08 10.12
N MET A 678 -2.16 -22.33 10.01
CA MET A 678 -3.18 -21.54 10.71
C MET A 678 -3.10 -21.77 12.24
N PRO A 679 -3.41 -20.75 13.07
CA PRO A 679 -3.57 -20.95 14.49
C PRO A 679 -4.64 -22.02 14.79
N GLU A 680 -4.37 -22.95 15.73
CA GLU A 680 -5.37 -23.95 16.14
C GLU A 680 -6.61 -23.29 16.77
N GLU A 681 -6.37 -22.26 17.59
CA GLU A 681 -7.40 -21.35 18.11
C GLU A 681 -7.13 -19.92 17.60
N PHE A 682 -8.11 -19.32 16.91
CA PHE A 682 -7.97 -17.97 16.35
C PHE A 682 -9.12 -17.06 16.77
N ASN A 683 -8.87 -16.19 17.75
CA ASN A 683 -9.87 -15.31 18.34
C ASN A 683 -9.65 -13.86 17.90
N VAL A 684 -10.62 -13.29 17.19
CA VAL A 684 -10.59 -11.88 16.77
C VAL A 684 -11.74 -11.10 17.39
N ARG A 685 -11.42 -9.97 18.02
CA ARG A 685 -12.38 -9.03 18.58
C ARG A 685 -12.16 -7.63 18.02
N LEU A 686 -13.25 -6.95 17.72
CA LEU A 686 -13.23 -5.54 17.33
C LEU A 686 -13.44 -4.69 18.58
N LEU A 687 -12.64 -3.63 18.74
CA LEU A 687 -12.76 -2.72 19.88
C LEU A 687 -14.14 -2.04 19.86
N ARG A 688 -14.87 -2.13 20.97
CA ARG A 688 -16.19 -1.49 21.12
C ARG A 688 -16.07 -0.01 21.52
N ASP A 689 -17.11 0.78 21.28
CA ASP A 689 -17.18 2.19 21.71
C ASP A 689 -15.95 3.00 21.25
N ALA A 690 -15.66 2.90 19.95
CA ALA A 690 -14.40 3.34 19.36
C ALA A 690 -14.58 4.31 18.18
N THR A 691 -15.73 4.98 18.07
CA THR A 691 -16.04 5.97 17.03
C THR A 691 -14.84 6.87 16.68
N GLU A 692 -14.56 7.00 15.38
CA GLU A 692 -13.54 7.90 14.83
C GLU A 692 -14.20 9.14 14.19
N GLU A 693 -14.01 10.30 14.80
CA GLU A 693 -14.62 11.53 14.31
C GLU A 693 -14.07 11.96 12.93
N GLY A 694 -14.96 12.38 12.04
CA GLY A 694 -14.59 12.87 10.70
C GLY A 694 -14.26 11.78 9.67
N ALA A 695 -14.28 10.51 10.07
CA ALA A 695 -14.32 9.38 9.15
C ALA A 695 -15.77 9.00 8.80
N VAL A 696 -15.96 8.30 7.68
CA VAL A 696 -17.31 7.90 7.24
C VAL A 696 -17.98 7.01 8.30
N TYR A 697 -19.11 7.49 8.84
CA TYR A 697 -19.88 6.83 9.91
C TYR A 697 -19.09 6.43 11.16
N GLY A 698 -17.96 7.08 11.46
CA GLY A 698 -17.18 6.74 12.65
C GLY A 698 -16.21 5.58 12.49
N SER A 699 -16.06 5.02 11.28
CA SER A 699 -15.20 3.85 11.03
C SER A 699 -13.71 4.18 10.99
N LYS A 700 -12.86 3.16 11.15
CA LYS A 700 -11.42 3.22 10.80
C LYS A 700 -11.06 2.21 9.72
N ALA A 701 -9.98 2.52 9.03
CA ALA A 701 -9.36 1.66 8.05
C ALA A 701 -8.74 0.41 8.68
N VAL A 702 -9.04 -0.76 8.10
CA VAL A 702 -8.60 -2.10 8.60
C VAL A 702 -7.72 -2.85 7.59
N GLY A 703 -7.49 -2.27 6.41
CA GLY A 703 -6.80 -2.95 5.31
C GLY A 703 -5.41 -3.42 5.71
N GLU A 704 -4.49 -2.52 6.01
CA GLU A 704 -3.10 -2.84 6.32
C GLU A 704 -2.77 -3.07 7.80
N PRO A 705 -3.35 -2.32 8.77
CA PRO A 705 -2.93 -2.38 10.17
C PRO A 705 -2.82 -3.79 10.77
N PRO A 706 -3.75 -4.72 10.53
CA PRO A 706 -3.69 -6.05 11.16
C PRO A 706 -2.49 -6.91 10.76
N LEU A 707 -1.76 -6.61 9.69
CA LEU A 707 -0.59 -7.38 9.27
C LEU A 707 0.49 -7.43 10.35
N MET A 708 0.69 -6.32 11.05
CA MET A 708 1.73 -6.18 12.07
C MET A 708 1.37 -6.87 13.39
N LEU A 709 0.13 -7.30 13.59
CA LEU A 709 -0.26 -8.09 14.76
C LEU A 709 0.50 -9.43 14.82
N ALA A 710 0.98 -9.91 13.68
CA ALA A 710 1.81 -11.10 13.59
C ALA A 710 3.22 -10.95 14.20
N PHE A 711 3.64 -9.75 14.61
CA PHE A 711 4.88 -9.59 15.40
C PHE A 711 4.86 -10.45 16.67
N SER A 712 3.68 -10.65 17.26
CA SER A 712 3.47 -11.56 18.38
C SER A 712 3.90 -13.01 18.08
N VAL A 713 3.73 -13.49 16.85
CA VAL A 713 4.19 -14.83 16.44
C VAL A 713 5.71 -14.91 16.50
N ARG A 714 6.41 -13.96 15.86
CA ARG A 714 7.87 -13.94 15.82
C ARG A 714 8.48 -13.77 17.22
N GLU A 715 7.90 -12.90 18.03
CA GLU A 715 8.38 -12.67 19.39
C GLU A 715 8.09 -13.87 20.30
N ALA A 716 6.99 -14.59 20.10
CA ALA A 716 6.75 -15.86 20.78
C ALA A 716 7.79 -16.92 20.36
N LEU A 717 8.13 -17.00 19.07
CA LEU A 717 9.20 -17.91 18.59
C LEU A 717 10.56 -17.57 19.20
N ARG A 718 10.91 -16.28 19.32
CA ARG A 718 12.15 -15.84 19.99
C ARG A 718 12.17 -16.28 21.45
N GLN A 719 11.08 -16.04 22.18
CA GLN A 719 10.96 -16.43 23.59
C GLN A 719 11.00 -17.95 23.77
N ALA A 720 10.36 -18.70 22.88
CA ALA A 720 10.40 -20.17 22.90
C ALA A 720 11.83 -20.69 22.63
N ALA A 721 12.56 -20.07 21.70
CA ALA A 721 13.97 -20.39 21.45
C ALA A 721 14.84 -20.07 22.68
N ALA A 722 14.63 -18.90 23.30
CA ALA A 722 15.35 -18.49 24.51
C ALA A 722 15.13 -19.44 25.70
N ALA A 723 13.94 -20.05 25.81
CA ALA A 723 13.61 -21.01 26.86
C ALA A 723 14.42 -22.33 26.82
N PHE A 724 15.21 -22.57 25.77
CA PHE A 724 16.19 -23.67 25.72
C PHE A 724 17.56 -23.32 26.32
N GLY A 725 17.83 -22.04 26.58
CA GLY A 725 19.08 -21.53 27.13
C GLY A 725 18.96 -21.02 28.56
N PRO A 726 20.05 -20.46 29.13
CA PRO A 726 19.99 -19.76 30.40
C PRO A 726 19.16 -18.47 30.28
N GLY A 727 18.47 -18.10 31.37
CA GLY A 727 17.70 -16.85 31.43
C GLY A 727 18.58 -15.60 31.33
N GLY A 728 17.99 -14.48 30.92
CA GLY A 728 18.68 -13.18 30.82
C GLY A 728 19.59 -13.04 29.59
N VAL A 729 19.56 -14.00 28.66
CA VAL A 729 20.33 -13.94 27.40
C VAL A 729 19.47 -13.41 26.26
N SER A 730 20.02 -12.49 25.48
CA SER A 730 19.40 -12.01 24.25
C SER A 730 19.52 -13.05 23.14
N VAL A 731 18.43 -13.30 22.42
CA VAL A 731 18.40 -14.24 21.30
C VAL A 731 18.13 -13.48 20.00
N ASP A 732 19.05 -13.62 19.05
CA ASP A 732 18.85 -13.18 17.68
C ASP A 732 17.97 -14.19 16.94
N LEU A 733 16.97 -13.70 16.22
CA LEU A 733 16.07 -14.51 15.42
C LEU A 733 15.96 -13.88 14.03
N ALA A 734 16.28 -14.63 12.98
CA ALA A 734 16.14 -14.14 11.61
C ALA A 734 14.67 -13.87 11.26
N SER A 735 14.44 -13.05 10.24
CA SER A 735 13.11 -12.84 9.65
C SER A 735 13.21 -13.00 8.13
N PRO A 736 12.52 -14.00 7.54
CA PRO A 736 11.59 -14.94 8.18
C PRO A 736 12.23 -15.90 9.18
N ALA A 737 11.52 -16.17 10.28
CA ALA A 737 11.83 -17.16 11.30
C ALA A 737 11.42 -18.56 10.84
N THR A 738 12.03 -19.02 9.73
CA THR A 738 11.82 -20.38 9.21
C THR A 738 12.20 -21.44 10.25
N PRO A 739 11.73 -22.69 10.12
CA PRO A 739 12.18 -23.78 11.00
C PRO A 739 13.71 -23.89 11.09
N GLU A 740 14.43 -23.65 9.98
CA GLU A 740 15.89 -23.57 9.94
C GLU A 740 16.41 -22.41 10.83
N ALA A 741 15.85 -21.21 10.69
CA ALA A 741 16.25 -20.06 11.50
C ALA A 741 15.95 -20.26 13.00
N VAL A 742 14.79 -20.82 13.33
CA VAL A 742 14.41 -21.15 14.71
C VAL A 742 15.33 -22.21 15.29
N TYR A 743 15.69 -23.24 14.52
CA TYR A 743 16.67 -24.25 14.95
C TYR A 743 18.00 -23.62 15.33
N TRP A 744 18.54 -22.72 14.51
CA TRP A 744 19.80 -22.04 14.81
C TRP A 744 19.70 -21.11 16.02
N ALA A 745 18.57 -20.42 16.19
CA ALA A 745 18.31 -19.62 17.40
C ALA A 745 18.28 -20.50 18.67
N VAL A 746 17.68 -21.69 18.61
CA VAL A 746 17.69 -22.68 19.70
C VAL A 746 19.12 -23.15 20.02
N GLN A 747 19.93 -23.45 19.01
CA GLN A 747 21.33 -23.85 19.24
C GLN A 747 22.14 -22.73 19.91
N ALA A 748 21.97 -21.48 19.45
CA ALA A 748 22.62 -20.33 20.05
C ALA A 748 22.21 -20.11 21.51
N ALA A 749 20.91 -20.25 21.81
CA ALA A 749 20.39 -20.16 23.17
C ALA A 749 21.00 -21.25 24.08
N ARG A 750 21.05 -22.52 23.64
CA ARG A 750 21.64 -23.64 24.40
C ARG A 750 23.12 -23.44 24.70
N ALA A 751 23.88 -22.92 23.74
CA ALA A 751 25.30 -22.68 23.91
C ALA A 751 25.60 -21.48 24.83
N GLY A 752 24.58 -20.70 25.22
CA GLY A 752 24.77 -19.42 25.90
C GLY A 752 25.53 -18.41 25.03
N THR A 753 25.58 -18.64 23.71
CA THR A 753 26.28 -17.81 22.74
C THR A 753 25.38 -16.74 22.13
N GLY A 754 24.22 -16.46 22.73
CA GLY A 754 23.49 -15.22 22.46
C GLY A 754 24.45 -14.07 22.70
N GLN A 755 25.02 -13.53 21.63
CA GLN A 755 26.19 -12.66 21.72
C GLN A 755 25.84 -11.38 22.45
N ALA A 756 26.85 -10.84 23.14
CA ALA A 756 26.97 -9.47 23.60
C ALA A 756 26.96 -8.43 22.45
N ALA A 757 26.08 -8.58 21.44
CA ALA A 757 25.95 -7.66 20.31
C ALA A 757 25.32 -6.33 20.74
N ALA A 758 24.45 -6.38 21.74
CA ALA A 758 24.12 -5.24 22.58
C ALA A 758 25.24 -5.01 23.60
N ARG A 759 26.40 -4.52 23.15
CA ARG A 759 27.48 -4.14 24.07
C ARG A 759 26.99 -2.97 24.92
N ALA A 760 26.87 -3.18 26.24
CA ALA A 760 26.78 -2.06 27.17
C ALA A 760 28.04 -1.21 27.02
N VAL A 761 27.93 -0.03 26.42
CA VAL A 761 29.01 0.95 26.47
C VAL A 761 29.01 1.50 27.89
N GLY A 762 30.03 1.13 28.67
CA GLY A 762 30.11 1.49 30.10
C GLY A 762 30.07 3.00 30.36
N ARG A 763 29.69 3.37 31.59
CA ARG A 763 29.62 4.75 32.09
C ARG A 763 30.84 5.58 31.67
N VAL A 764 30.58 6.77 31.13
CA VAL A 764 31.60 7.83 31.03
C VAL A 764 31.85 8.35 32.46
N GLU A 765 32.87 7.82 33.13
CA GLU A 765 33.43 8.47 34.32
C GLU A 765 34.41 9.55 33.88
N GLY A 766 34.08 10.81 34.15
CA GLY A 766 34.94 11.95 33.80
C GLY A 766 34.45 13.26 34.40
N GLY A 767 34.56 13.42 35.71
CA GLY A 767 34.48 14.72 36.38
C GLY A 767 35.69 14.88 37.33
N PRO A 768 36.56 15.89 37.16
CA PRO A 768 37.72 16.05 38.03
C PRO A 768 37.28 16.61 39.39
N SER A 769 37.75 15.98 40.45
CA SER A 769 37.66 16.46 41.83
C SER A 769 38.42 17.78 41.99
N ALA A 770 37.73 18.79 42.51
CA ALA A 770 38.34 19.97 43.06
C ALA A 770 38.79 19.69 44.50
N ASP A 771 40.09 19.84 44.76
CA ASP A 771 40.61 20.39 46.02
C ASP A 771 42.07 20.78 45.84
N GLY A 772 42.40 22.01 46.25
CA GLY A 772 43.68 22.65 45.99
C GLY A 772 44.70 22.52 47.12
N LEU A 773 45.93 22.95 46.83
CA LEU A 773 46.79 23.75 47.73
C LEU A 773 48.05 24.21 46.97
N ALA A 774 48.47 25.43 47.29
CA ALA A 774 49.49 26.24 46.63
C ALA A 774 50.95 25.77 46.84
N VAL A 775 51.89 26.28 46.02
CA VAL A 775 53.16 26.96 46.44
C VAL A 775 54.03 27.37 45.21
N ALA A 776 54.44 28.64 45.21
CA ALA A 776 55.65 29.34 44.67
C ALA A 776 56.33 28.97 43.32
N GLY A 777 56.62 30.00 42.50
CA GLY A 777 57.48 29.97 41.29
C GLY A 777 59.00 30.04 41.60
N PRO A 778 59.89 30.64 40.76
CA PRO A 778 59.75 31.15 39.38
C PRO A 778 60.91 30.70 38.42
N ASN A 779 60.80 31.01 37.11
CA ASN A 779 61.85 31.29 36.08
C ASN A 779 61.27 30.94 34.69
N GLY A 780 61.41 31.66 33.58
CA GLY A 780 62.09 32.91 33.25
C GLY A 780 62.39 32.94 31.73
N ARG A 781 62.16 34.12 31.09
CA ARG A 781 62.65 34.58 29.75
C ARG A 781 61.95 33.97 28.52
N GLY A 782 61.56 34.71 27.47
CA GLY A 782 61.69 36.13 27.11
C GLY A 782 61.39 36.28 25.60
N GLY A 783 60.75 37.38 25.16
CA GLY A 783 60.48 37.62 23.73
C GLY A 783 59.48 38.74 23.43
N SER A 784 59.93 39.98 23.56
CA SER A 784 59.31 41.29 23.24
C SER A 784 59.08 41.51 21.73
N ARG A 785 58.37 42.51 21.17
CA ARG A 785 57.33 43.53 21.46
C ARG A 785 57.28 44.35 20.15
N GLY A 786 56.13 44.92 19.76
CA GLY A 786 56.11 45.96 18.72
C GLY A 786 54.73 46.34 18.18
N GLU A 787 53.98 47.10 18.96
CA GLU A 787 52.83 47.94 18.57
C GLU A 787 53.27 49.42 18.76
N PRO A 788 52.48 50.52 18.52
CA PRO A 788 51.10 50.61 17.99
C PRO A 788 50.82 51.85 17.08
N LYS A 789 49.52 52.00 16.69
CA LYS A 789 48.64 53.21 16.68
C LYS A 789 47.86 53.34 15.37
N SER A 790 46.60 53.80 15.29
CA SER A 790 45.46 54.08 16.19
C SER A 790 44.33 54.70 15.33
N VAL A 791 43.14 54.89 15.93
CA VAL A 791 41.96 55.72 15.53
C VAL A 791 40.90 54.98 14.68
N GLY A 792 39.60 54.95 15.01
CA GLY A 792 38.85 55.57 16.12
C GLY A 792 37.36 55.16 16.09
N ASP A 793 36.73 55.31 17.27
CA ASP A 793 35.33 55.57 17.66
C ASP A 793 34.24 55.55 16.56
N GLY A 794 32.99 55.09 16.77
CA GLY A 794 32.25 54.78 18.01
C GLY A 794 30.78 55.20 17.85
N GLN A 795 29.88 54.33 18.38
CA GLN A 795 28.52 54.62 18.91
C GLN A 795 27.37 55.01 17.95
N ALA A 796 26.30 54.21 17.86
CA ALA A 796 25.13 54.07 18.78
C ALA A 796 24.02 55.11 18.46
N GLY A 797 22.70 54.86 18.55
CA GLY A 797 21.90 53.70 18.93
C GLY A 797 20.41 54.09 18.96
N ASN A 798 19.54 53.08 19.17
CA ASN A 798 18.18 53.10 19.76
C ASN A 798 17.03 53.97 19.19
N GLY A 799 15.84 53.35 19.07
CA GLY A 799 14.56 54.08 19.26
C GLY A 799 13.29 53.52 18.62
N ASN A 800 12.73 52.44 19.19
CA ASN A 800 11.31 52.19 19.50
C ASN A 800 10.14 52.77 18.64
N GLY A 801 9.21 51.89 18.23
CA GLY A 801 7.75 52.09 18.37
C GLY A 801 6.91 52.50 17.15
N GLY A 802 5.76 51.83 16.97
CA GLY A 802 4.53 52.47 16.43
C GLY A 802 3.88 51.86 15.19
N ARG A 803 2.69 51.27 15.37
CA ARG A 803 1.72 50.89 14.32
C ARG A 803 1.18 52.13 13.56
N SER A 804 0.86 52.00 12.27
CA SER A 804 -0.45 52.34 11.65
C SER A 804 -0.43 52.30 10.11
N ARG A 805 -1.64 52.29 9.52
CA ARG A 805 -2.00 51.95 8.14
C ARG A 805 -1.95 53.15 7.16
N HIS A 806 -1.98 52.78 5.87
CA HIS A 806 -2.48 53.48 4.67
C HIS A 806 -1.60 54.51 3.95
N GLY A 807 -1.48 54.32 2.62
CA GLY A 807 -1.54 55.43 1.66
C GLY A 807 -0.43 55.47 0.58
N ASP A 808 -0.81 55.05 -0.64
CA ASP A 808 -0.42 55.58 -1.95
C ASP A 808 1.03 55.66 -2.47
N GLY A 809 1.16 55.32 -3.76
CA GLY A 809 2.29 55.76 -4.60
C GLY A 809 2.75 54.75 -5.66
N SER A 810 2.01 54.61 -6.78
CA SER A 810 2.61 54.19 -8.07
C SER A 810 3.27 55.42 -8.72
N PRO A 811 4.20 55.29 -9.71
CA PRO A 811 3.74 55.09 -11.10
C PRO A 811 4.75 54.45 -12.11
N VAL A 812 4.22 54.15 -13.32
CA VAL A 812 4.91 54.11 -14.66
C VAL A 812 5.78 52.87 -14.96
N ASP A 813 5.77 52.15 -16.10
CA ASP A 813 5.26 52.23 -17.49
C ASP A 813 5.13 50.76 -17.98
N GLY A 814 4.37 50.33 -18.98
CA GLY A 814 3.82 50.98 -20.16
C GLY A 814 3.92 49.98 -21.33
N ARG A 815 2.79 49.35 -21.70
CA ARG A 815 2.64 48.66 -23.00
C ARG A 815 2.42 49.70 -24.11
N PRO A 816 2.53 49.29 -25.37
CA PRO A 816 1.44 49.56 -26.32
C PRO A 816 1.01 48.25 -27.01
N GLY A 817 -0.22 48.04 -27.47
CA GLY A 817 -1.24 48.99 -27.87
C GLY A 817 -1.63 48.66 -29.32
N THR A 818 -2.81 48.06 -29.47
CA THR A 818 -3.53 47.73 -30.72
C THR A 818 -3.83 48.96 -31.57
N ASP A 819 -4.00 48.83 -32.90
CA ASP A 819 -5.16 49.46 -33.55
C ASP A 819 -5.57 48.93 -34.95
N ARG A 820 -6.85 49.19 -35.23
CA ARG A 820 -7.73 48.79 -36.35
C ARG A 820 -7.43 49.45 -37.71
N ALA A 821 -7.92 48.87 -38.83
CA ALA A 821 -9.02 49.43 -39.66
C ALA A 821 -9.19 48.81 -41.08
N ALA A 822 -10.44 48.42 -41.38
CA ALA A 822 -11.29 48.71 -42.55
C ALA A 822 -10.99 48.27 -44.01
N ALA A 823 -12.10 47.79 -44.62
CA ALA A 823 -12.62 47.97 -46.00
C ALA A 823 -12.39 46.87 -47.07
N GLY A 824 -13.51 46.43 -47.70
CA GLY A 824 -13.51 45.70 -48.98
C GLY A 824 -14.78 44.90 -49.29
N ASN A 825 -15.68 45.48 -50.10
CA ASN A 825 -16.97 44.96 -50.59
C ASN A 825 -16.87 43.79 -51.60
N GLY A 826 -17.92 42.96 -51.68
CA GLY A 826 -18.22 42.12 -52.86
C GLY A 826 -19.47 41.23 -52.72
N ARG A 827 -20.61 41.69 -53.24
CA ARG A 827 -21.91 40.98 -53.35
C ARG A 827 -22.06 40.22 -54.67
N SER A 828 -22.78 39.08 -54.65
CA SER A 828 -23.78 38.53 -55.63
C SER A 828 -23.71 36.99 -55.62
N GLY A 829 -24.74 36.14 -55.71
CA GLY A 829 -26.21 36.18 -55.83
C GLY A 829 -26.69 34.71 -55.66
N ALA A 830 -27.72 34.43 -54.86
CA ALA A 830 -29.11 34.17 -55.26
C ALA A 830 -29.37 32.87 -56.10
N ASN A 831 -30.31 32.07 -55.56
CA ASN A 831 -31.25 31.12 -56.19
C ASN A 831 -30.93 29.62 -56.25
N GLY A 832 -31.87 28.83 -55.70
CA GLY A 832 -32.34 27.58 -56.34
C GLY A 832 -32.42 26.34 -55.46
N ASN A 833 -33.57 26.11 -54.80
CA ASN A 833 -34.09 24.79 -54.39
C ASN A 833 -35.26 24.46 -55.36
N PRO A 834 -35.98 23.32 -55.32
CA PRO A 834 -35.69 21.88 -55.13
C PRO A 834 -36.24 21.03 -56.33
N ALA A 835 -36.13 19.68 -56.31
CA ALA A 835 -37.22 18.71 -56.65
C ALA A 835 -36.73 17.27 -56.94
N ASP A 836 -37.25 16.33 -56.13
CA ASP A 836 -37.99 15.08 -56.42
C ASP A 836 -37.65 14.13 -57.58
N ALA A 837 -37.64 12.82 -57.24
CA ALA A 837 -38.47 11.72 -57.81
C ALA A 837 -37.82 10.36 -57.45
N ASP A 838 -38.38 9.57 -56.53
CA ASP A 838 -39.46 8.56 -56.67
C ASP A 838 -39.01 7.17 -57.16
N GLY A 839 -39.46 6.12 -56.46
CA GLY A 839 -39.56 4.77 -57.03
C GLY A 839 -39.32 3.55 -56.11
N ASN A 840 -40.22 3.27 -55.16
CA ASN A 840 -40.56 1.90 -54.69
C ASN A 840 -41.70 1.38 -55.63
N PRO A 841 -42.11 0.08 -55.76
CA PRO A 841 -42.49 -0.81 -54.65
C PRO A 841 -42.44 -2.36 -54.86
N ALA A 842 -42.93 -3.05 -53.82
CA ALA A 842 -43.54 -4.39 -53.73
C ALA A 842 -42.63 -5.56 -53.29
N ASN A 843 -43.07 -6.58 -52.55
CA ASN A 843 -44.10 -6.88 -51.52
C ASN A 843 -44.15 -8.42 -51.40
N ALA A 844 -44.74 -8.93 -50.29
CA ALA A 844 -45.18 -10.32 -50.03
C ALA A 844 -44.10 -11.33 -49.62
N ASP A 845 -44.28 -12.24 -48.66
CA ASP A 845 -45.36 -12.55 -47.70
C ASP A 845 -44.83 -13.65 -46.73
N GLY A 846 -45.43 -13.77 -45.53
CA GLY A 846 -45.60 -15.09 -44.89
C GLY A 846 -44.93 -15.39 -43.55
N ASN A 847 -45.59 -15.03 -42.45
CA ASN A 847 -45.58 -15.73 -41.14
C ASN A 847 -46.65 -16.88 -41.19
N PRO A 848 -46.98 -17.72 -40.17
CA PRO A 848 -46.36 -18.06 -38.86
C PRO A 848 -46.33 -19.59 -38.54
N ALA A 849 -45.73 -19.98 -37.40
CA ALA A 849 -46.30 -21.01 -36.51
C ALA A 849 -45.59 -21.07 -35.13
N ASP A 850 -46.38 -20.85 -34.08
CA ASP A 850 -46.17 -21.29 -32.69
C ASP A 850 -45.94 -22.81 -32.58
N VAL A 851 -45.30 -23.28 -31.48
CA VAL A 851 -45.89 -24.22 -30.50
C VAL A 851 -44.92 -24.42 -29.30
N ASN A 852 -45.46 -24.10 -28.12
CA ASN A 852 -45.25 -24.64 -26.76
C ASN A 852 -44.26 -25.80 -26.49
N GLY A 853 -43.64 -25.77 -25.30
CA GLY A 853 -43.36 -26.99 -24.55
C GLY A 853 -42.25 -26.91 -23.49
N ASN A 854 -42.59 -26.45 -22.29
CA ASN A 854 -41.94 -26.93 -21.05
C ASN A 854 -42.76 -28.14 -20.56
N PRO A 855 -42.14 -29.22 -20.04
CA PRO A 855 -42.32 -29.46 -18.60
C PRO A 855 -41.11 -30.11 -17.86
N ALA A 856 -40.95 -29.65 -16.61
CA ALA A 856 -40.85 -30.39 -15.34
C ALA A 856 -39.88 -31.56 -15.12
N ASP A 857 -39.14 -31.43 -14.00
CA ASP A 857 -38.86 -32.39 -12.91
C ASP A 857 -38.57 -33.87 -13.19
N ALA A 858 -37.41 -34.34 -12.69
CA ALA A 858 -37.31 -35.46 -11.72
C ALA A 858 -35.86 -35.76 -11.27
N ASP A 859 -35.71 -35.96 -9.96
CA ASP A 859 -34.80 -36.86 -9.20
C ASP A 859 -33.27 -36.67 -9.28
N ALA A 860 -32.61 -36.25 -8.19
CA ALA A 860 -32.23 -37.05 -7.00
C ALA A 860 -31.14 -38.10 -7.31
N ASP A 861 -29.91 -37.89 -6.83
CA ASP A 861 -29.42 -38.64 -5.66
C ASP A 861 -28.02 -38.18 -5.22
N ALA A 862 -27.73 -38.53 -3.97
CA ALA A 862 -26.56 -38.20 -3.17
C ALA A 862 -25.21 -38.64 -3.77
N LEU A 863 -24.13 -37.96 -3.35
CA LEU A 863 -22.89 -38.63 -2.91
C LEU A 863 -22.02 -37.67 -2.09
N SER A 864 -21.98 -37.96 -0.80
CA SER A 864 -20.99 -37.55 0.19
C SER A 864 -19.60 -38.14 -0.11
N GLY A 865 -18.54 -37.39 0.21
CA GLY A 865 -17.31 -37.94 0.77
C GLY A 865 -16.02 -37.63 0.01
N ALA A 866 -15.28 -36.63 0.50
CA ALA A 866 -13.86 -36.66 0.89
C ALA A 866 -13.34 -35.23 1.06
#